data_AF-E1QNT2-F1
#
_entry.id   AF-E1QNT2-F1
#
_cell.length_a   1.000
_cell.length_b   1.000
_cell.length_c   1.000
_cell.angle_alpha   90.00
_cell.angle_beta   90.00
_cell.angle_gamma   90.00
#
_symmetry.space_group_name_H-M   'P 1'
#
loop_
_entity.id
_entity.type
_entity.pdbx_description
1 polymer ?
#
loop_
_entity_poly.entity_id
_entity_poly.type
_entity_poly.pdbx_seq_one_letter_code
_entity_poly.pdbx_strand_id
1 'polypeptide(L)'
;MRRNLAILLAVLAITISVVALAAQYQVSPNVNSPSTINQPYYAVLEYIDYINTTRAVTIAPGQSITIQAPLPPGPGYVLDYIEVSVNPPSPAILISGNNVMYSKNEVGAVVHAYTTSNSLSIANSGNQPLNETISVTYVFVNEEYVPLNTSASSFTLSISIPDSTIQYVTQQVVELSIPNYMPFEIAGVALPNGTTLSQLVSAWSPLANYIKVEPKYVELMANELPPGQYQVTINYGSEYVMPSAMLIKGTEFLNYTVNPGQTLEITGSEFGVPPGWNLLGYIVAVYTVQPLVVGEKPGHFEVIANMVSPAYLYSDLIQVSGISYLLPPFIRFAPMIGIYIVYDRYFEIVDNLNVPLVVTFMPIIYKPIGQWVNGNLEATVSDADVSGGLWTALVVQLPEIAHIYKIVTPSGTVYTGLVNSEIPWGSAERLVSISPDGSQAYIAVSTLGVSETGIYTVYVNWTPITMHFTNTLNAPISGVRVEAYINGSLIASSVSDANGNAYISIKEPAPFTAIVYYDNVPIYYVNVNSLINQPIGVTIGLYNVTVLFVGARNQAISNAKITLYRIGTGPIYNGTTGSTGTTGFVNVLGGTYLVTAQYGNLKYSELVTINGNDVITIKSDILAIIDGFPITTIEALIGTLGLGGAAAIAFAFAGRKGSKDYEVVAM
;
A
#
# COMPACT_ATOMS: atom_id res chain seq x y z
N MET A 1 33.64 0.82 -44.06
CA MET A 1 33.77 2.21 -43.58
C MET A 1 32.86 3.21 -44.28
N ARG A 2 32.92 3.39 -45.61
CA ARG A 2 32.11 4.39 -46.34
C ARG A 2 30.58 4.24 -46.20
N ARG A 3 30.09 3.00 -46.08
CA ARG A 3 28.65 2.70 -45.91
C ARG A 3 28.12 3.09 -44.53
N ASN A 4 28.93 2.96 -43.48
CA ASN A 4 28.58 3.36 -42.11
C ASN A 4 28.69 4.88 -41.93
N LEU A 5 29.61 5.55 -42.64
CA LEU A 5 29.74 7.00 -42.65
C LEU A 5 28.54 7.69 -43.34
N ALA A 6 28.01 7.10 -44.41
CA ALA A 6 26.83 7.62 -45.12
C ALA A 6 25.53 7.47 -44.32
N ILE A 7 25.38 6.39 -43.56
CA ILE A 7 24.24 6.20 -42.63
C ILE A 7 24.36 7.18 -41.46
N LEU A 8 25.56 7.35 -40.90
CA LEU A 8 25.81 8.33 -39.83
C LEU A 8 25.54 9.77 -40.29
N LEU A 9 25.97 10.14 -41.50
CA LEU A 9 25.72 11.46 -42.10
C LEU A 9 24.25 11.68 -42.47
N ALA A 10 23.52 10.65 -42.88
CA ALA A 10 22.08 10.76 -43.13
C ALA A 10 21.28 10.94 -41.82
N VAL A 11 21.63 10.20 -40.77
CA VAL A 11 21.03 10.36 -39.43
C VAL A 11 21.38 11.74 -38.84
N LEU A 12 22.61 12.22 -39.03
CA LEU A 12 23.06 13.54 -38.58
C LEU A 12 22.38 14.69 -39.36
N ALA A 13 22.20 14.53 -40.68
CA ALA A 13 21.51 15.52 -41.50
C ALA A 13 20.01 15.62 -41.15
N ILE A 14 19.34 14.49 -40.92
CA ILE A 14 17.93 14.46 -40.51
C ILE A 14 17.73 15.08 -39.13
N THR A 15 18.62 14.79 -38.17
CA THR A 15 18.56 15.40 -36.82
C THR A 15 18.84 16.90 -36.83
N ILE A 16 19.76 17.39 -37.68
CA ILE A 16 20.05 18.83 -37.83
C ILE A 16 18.88 19.58 -38.50
N SER A 17 18.23 19.00 -39.51
CA SER A 17 17.04 19.60 -40.16
C SER A 17 15.86 19.77 -39.22
N VAL A 18 15.62 18.78 -38.35
CA VAL A 18 14.53 18.81 -37.37
C VAL A 18 14.77 19.88 -36.30
N VAL A 19 16.01 20.02 -35.81
CA VAL A 19 16.35 21.04 -34.80
C VAL A 19 16.26 22.46 -35.39
N ALA A 20 16.65 22.65 -36.65
CA ALA A 20 16.53 23.95 -37.33
C ALA A 20 15.07 24.36 -37.60
N LEU A 21 14.21 23.43 -38.02
CA LEU A 21 12.77 23.69 -38.23
C LEU A 21 12.02 23.88 -36.90
N ALA A 22 12.34 23.11 -35.85
CA ALA A 22 11.75 23.31 -34.51
C ALA A 22 12.09 24.69 -33.90
N ALA A 23 13.30 25.20 -34.19
CA ALA A 23 13.72 26.55 -33.81
C ALA A 23 12.99 27.66 -34.57
N GLN A 24 12.59 27.42 -35.84
CA GLN A 24 11.76 28.36 -36.62
C GLN A 24 10.30 28.39 -36.13
N TYR A 25 9.77 27.29 -35.60
CA TYR A 25 8.40 27.18 -35.07
C TYR A 25 8.26 27.49 -33.56
N GLN A 26 9.33 27.92 -32.87
CA GLN A 26 9.36 28.15 -31.41
C GLN A 26 8.83 26.98 -30.57
N VAL A 27 8.93 25.74 -31.05
CA VAL A 27 8.44 24.57 -30.30
C VAL A 27 9.52 24.13 -29.32
N SER A 28 9.16 24.08 -28.03
CA SER A 28 10.05 23.56 -26.99
C SER A 28 10.50 22.13 -27.33
N PRO A 29 11.80 21.80 -27.22
CA PRO A 29 12.29 20.45 -27.43
C PRO A 29 11.68 19.43 -26.44
N ASN A 30 11.07 19.92 -25.36
CA ASN A 30 10.39 19.13 -24.34
C ASN A 30 8.87 19.02 -24.55
N VAL A 31 8.33 19.40 -25.72
CA VAL A 31 6.87 19.34 -25.99
C VAL A 31 6.27 17.94 -25.78
N ASN A 32 7.09 16.89 -25.91
CA ASN A 32 6.72 15.49 -25.76
C ASN A 32 7.31 14.85 -24.48
N SER A 33 7.64 15.65 -23.47
CA SER A 33 8.17 15.17 -22.19
C SER A 33 7.22 14.18 -21.50
N PRO A 34 7.73 13.18 -20.75
CA PRO A 34 6.88 12.26 -20.01
C PRO A 34 5.97 13.02 -19.03
N SER A 35 4.74 12.55 -18.87
CA SER A 35 3.83 13.11 -17.86
C SER A 35 3.86 12.30 -16.56
N THR A 36 3.54 12.94 -15.44
CA THR A 36 3.52 12.27 -14.13
C THR A 36 2.11 11.79 -13.78
N ILE A 37 2.00 10.53 -13.35
CA ILE A 37 0.80 9.93 -12.75
C ILE A 37 1.11 9.70 -11.28
N ASN A 38 0.33 10.30 -10.38
CA ASN A 38 0.48 10.07 -8.95
C ASN A 38 -0.63 9.12 -8.49
N GLN A 39 -0.25 7.91 -8.08
CA GLN A 39 -1.18 7.03 -7.36
C GLN A 39 -1.37 7.57 -5.96
N PRO A 40 -2.59 7.57 -5.40
CA PRO A 40 -2.80 8.05 -4.04
C PRO A 40 -2.19 7.09 -3.02
N TYR A 41 -2.03 7.58 -1.80
CA TYR A 41 -1.86 6.70 -0.64
C TYR A 41 -3.20 6.05 -0.33
N TYR A 42 -3.21 4.76 -0.01
CA TYR A 42 -4.40 4.02 0.38
C TYR A 42 -4.21 3.49 1.80
N ALA A 43 -5.19 3.75 2.67
CA ALA A 43 -5.42 2.91 3.84
C ALA A 43 -6.21 1.67 3.41
N VAL A 44 -6.09 0.60 4.17
CA VAL A 44 -6.87 -0.63 4.00
C VAL A 44 -7.98 -0.62 5.05
N LEU A 45 -9.22 -0.72 4.59
CA LEU A 45 -10.40 -0.85 5.44
C LEU A 45 -10.95 -2.27 5.30
N GLU A 46 -10.95 -3.02 6.39
CA GLU A 46 -11.38 -4.40 6.42
C GLU A 46 -12.66 -4.55 7.22
N TYR A 47 -13.63 -5.25 6.64
CA TYR A 47 -14.79 -5.77 7.32
C TYR A 47 -14.55 -7.24 7.62
N ILE A 48 -14.42 -7.59 8.90
CA ILE A 48 -14.02 -8.91 9.36
C ILE A 48 -15.19 -9.59 10.06
N ASP A 49 -15.67 -10.69 9.47
CA ASP A 49 -16.76 -11.49 10.00
C ASP A 49 -16.23 -12.80 10.58
N TYR A 50 -16.55 -13.04 11.84
CA TYR A 50 -16.19 -14.26 12.57
C TYR A 50 -17.39 -15.19 12.68
N ILE A 51 -17.20 -16.45 12.33
CA ILE A 51 -18.18 -17.53 12.54
C ILE A 51 -17.59 -18.53 13.53
N ASN A 52 -18.04 -18.45 14.78
CA ASN A 52 -17.61 -19.33 15.87
C ASN A 52 -18.52 -20.55 15.97
N THR A 53 -17.94 -21.75 15.91
CA THR A 53 -18.66 -23.02 16.06
C THR A 53 -17.98 -23.93 17.07
N THR A 54 -18.76 -24.67 17.83
CA THR A 54 -18.25 -25.66 18.79
C THR A 54 -18.67 -27.05 18.34
N ARG A 55 -17.75 -28.01 18.30
CA ARG A 55 -18.01 -29.40 17.89
C ARG A 55 -17.51 -30.39 18.93
N ALA A 56 -18.41 -31.20 19.45
CA ALA A 56 -18.03 -32.41 20.18
C ALA A 56 -17.54 -33.46 19.18
N VAL A 57 -16.31 -33.94 19.35
CA VAL A 57 -15.66 -34.88 18.45
C VAL A 57 -15.24 -36.13 19.19
N THR A 58 -15.58 -37.29 18.64
CA THR A 58 -15.07 -38.60 19.08
C THR A 58 -14.19 -39.15 17.97
N ILE A 59 -12.88 -39.13 18.18
CA ILE A 59 -11.88 -39.57 17.19
C ILE A 59 -11.18 -40.81 17.73
N ALA A 60 -11.43 -41.97 17.10
CA ALA A 60 -10.75 -43.21 17.47
C ALA A 60 -9.23 -43.13 17.19
N PRO A 61 -8.39 -43.92 17.87
CA PRO A 61 -6.95 -43.95 17.61
C PRO A 61 -6.61 -44.12 16.12
N GLY A 62 -5.76 -43.23 15.59
CA GLY A 62 -5.34 -43.23 14.19
C GLY A 62 -6.40 -42.76 13.18
N GLN A 63 -7.58 -42.32 13.62
CA GLN A 63 -8.59 -41.71 12.75
C GLN A 63 -8.42 -40.19 12.69
N SER A 64 -9.03 -39.59 11.67
CA SER A 64 -9.08 -38.14 11.50
C SER A 64 -10.47 -37.65 11.10
N ILE A 65 -10.72 -36.39 11.41
CA ILE A 65 -11.85 -35.61 10.88
C ILE A 65 -11.30 -34.46 10.05
N THR A 66 -12.13 -33.95 9.14
CA THR A 66 -11.79 -32.79 8.32
C THR A 66 -12.74 -31.65 8.64
N ILE A 67 -12.17 -30.49 8.90
CA ILE A 67 -12.88 -29.22 9.03
C ILE A 67 -12.77 -28.51 7.68
N GLN A 68 -13.90 -27.99 7.20
CA GLN A 68 -14.03 -27.28 5.94
C GLN A 68 -14.68 -25.94 6.23
N ALA A 69 -14.19 -24.87 5.59
CA ALA A 69 -14.80 -23.56 5.70
C ALA A 69 -16.25 -23.57 5.15
N PRO A 70 -17.19 -22.86 5.79
CA PRO A 70 -18.50 -22.61 5.22
C PRO A 70 -18.40 -21.68 4.01
N LEU A 71 -19.54 -21.43 3.34
CA LEU A 71 -19.60 -20.38 2.32
C LEU A 71 -19.41 -19.00 2.98
N PRO A 72 -18.79 -18.03 2.27
CA PRO A 72 -18.62 -16.67 2.78
C PRO A 72 -19.97 -16.02 3.16
N PRO A 73 -19.97 -15.09 4.14
CA PRO A 73 -21.19 -14.48 4.66
C PRO A 73 -21.90 -13.55 3.65
N GLY A 74 -21.18 -13.04 2.65
CA GLY A 74 -21.75 -12.19 1.62
C GLY A 74 -20.80 -11.93 0.44
N PRO A 75 -21.23 -11.12 -0.54
CA PRO A 75 -20.38 -10.68 -1.65
C PRO A 75 -19.15 -9.91 -1.14
N GLY A 76 -18.00 -10.08 -1.81
CA GLY A 76 -16.74 -9.41 -1.45
C GLY A 76 -15.93 -10.14 -0.38
N TYR A 77 -16.59 -10.86 0.54
CA TYR A 77 -15.91 -11.61 1.59
C TYR A 77 -15.14 -12.82 1.04
N VAL A 78 -13.88 -12.93 1.44
CA VAL A 78 -13.00 -14.08 1.21
C VAL A 78 -12.60 -14.70 2.55
N LEU A 79 -12.33 -16.01 2.55
CA LEU A 79 -11.79 -16.67 3.73
C LEU A 79 -10.36 -16.17 3.95
N ASP A 80 -10.08 -15.63 5.13
CA ASP A 80 -8.73 -15.27 5.54
C ASP A 80 -8.06 -16.49 6.21
N TYR A 81 -8.62 -16.98 7.33
CA TYR A 81 -8.17 -18.23 7.93
C TYR A 81 -9.26 -18.99 8.70
N ILE A 82 -8.98 -20.27 8.94
CA ILE A 82 -9.67 -21.13 9.90
C ILE A 82 -8.78 -21.26 11.13
N GLU A 83 -9.32 -21.01 12.30
CA GLU A 83 -8.69 -21.28 13.59
C GLU A 83 -9.40 -22.45 14.29
N VAL A 84 -8.61 -23.36 14.87
CA VAL A 84 -9.09 -24.44 15.73
C VAL A 84 -8.43 -24.30 17.09
N SER A 85 -9.24 -24.11 18.12
CA SER A 85 -8.82 -24.12 19.51
C SER A 85 -9.10 -25.47 20.17
N VAL A 86 -8.12 -25.96 20.92
CA VAL A 86 -8.19 -27.22 21.67
C VAL A 86 -8.14 -26.90 23.16
N ASN A 87 -9.22 -27.16 23.89
CA ASN A 87 -9.31 -26.89 25.32
C ASN A 87 -9.93 -28.09 26.08
N PRO A 88 -9.17 -28.77 26.99
CA PRO A 88 -7.78 -28.50 27.34
C PRO A 88 -6.80 -28.91 26.22
N PRO A 89 -5.62 -28.26 26.10
CA PRO A 89 -4.60 -28.66 25.13
C PRO A 89 -4.22 -30.14 25.29
N SER A 90 -4.21 -30.90 24.19
CA SER A 90 -3.96 -32.34 24.22
C SER A 90 -2.82 -32.73 23.25
N PRO A 91 -1.76 -33.41 23.73
CA PRO A 91 -0.66 -33.86 22.88
C PRO A 91 -1.06 -35.00 21.93
N ALA A 92 -2.23 -35.62 22.12
CA ALA A 92 -2.77 -36.66 21.26
C ALA A 92 -3.44 -36.11 20.00
N ILE A 93 -3.59 -34.78 19.88
CA ILE A 93 -4.16 -34.14 18.69
C ILE A 93 -3.05 -33.75 17.72
N LEU A 94 -3.15 -34.23 16.50
CA LEU A 94 -2.34 -33.79 15.37
C LEU A 94 -3.22 -33.00 14.39
N ILE A 95 -2.90 -31.74 14.18
CA ILE A 95 -3.57 -30.89 13.17
C ILE A 95 -2.66 -30.80 11.94
N SER A 96 -3.19 -31.07 10.76
CA SER A 96 -2.45 -31.09 9.49
C SER A 96 -3.26 -30.48 8.35
N GLY A 97 -2.57 -29.99 7.32
CA GLY A 97 -3.17 -29.31 6.19
C GLY A 97 -2.13 -28.43 5.48
N ASN A 98 -2.55 -27.75 4.42
CA ASN A 98 -1.71 -26.77 3.76
C ASN A 98 -1.62 -25.51 4.63
N ASN A 99 -0.44 -24.90 4.71
CA ASN A 99 -0.19 -23.65 5.44
C ASN A 99 -0.68 -23.67 6.90
N VAL A 100 -0.60 -24.83 7.57
CA VAL A 100 -0.98 -24.91 8.99
C VAL A 100 0.09 -24.26 9.86
N MET A 101 -0.35 -23.41 10.76
CA MET A 101 0.47 -22.75 11.78
C MET A 101 -0.12 -23.04 13.17
N TYR A 102 0.68 -22.87 14.22
CA TYR A 102 0.32 -23.29 15.56
C TYR A 102 0.59 -22.20 16.59
N SER A 103 -0.30 -22.07 17.57
CA SER A 103 0.04 -21.50 18.87
C SER A 103 0.40 -22.62 19.84
N LYS A 104 1.57 -22.50 20.46
CA LYS A 104 2.08 -23.46 21.44
C LYS A 104 2.34 -22.79 22.78
N ASN A 105 2.00 -23.50 23.84
CA ASN A 105 2.35 -23.09 25.21
C ASN A 105 3.77 -23.53 25.58
N GLU A 106 4.19 -23.17 26.79
CA GLU A 106 5.50 -23.45 27.40
C GLU A 106 5.95 -24.93 27.36
N VAL A 107 5.02 -25.88 27.35
CA VAL A 107 5.32 -27.33 27.26
C VAL A 107 5.27 -27.88 25.82
N GLY A 108 5.07 -27.01 24.83
CA GLY A 108 5.02 -27.35 23.41
C GLY A 108 3.71 -27.97 22.93
N ALA A 109 2.65 -27.95 23.76
CA ALA A 109 1.33 -28.43 23.38
C ALA A 109 0.63 -27.41 22.47
N VAL A 110 -0.10 -27.90 21.47
CA VAL A 110 -0.89 -27.06 20.56
C VAL A 110 -2.12 -26.55 21.32
N VAL A 111 -2.26 -25.23 21.39
CA VAL A 111 -3.42 -24.54 21.98
C VAL A 111 -4.38 -24.12 20.87
N HIS A 112 -3.82 -23.55 19.80
CA HIS A 112 -4.55 -23.16 18.60
C HIS A 112 -3.81 -23.63 17.35
N ALA A 113 -4.54 -23.89 16.26
CA ALA A 113 -3.98 -24.07 14.94
C ALA A 113 -4.74 -23.23 13.91
N TYR A 114 -4.00 -22.69 12.95
CA TYR A 114 -4.49 -21.76 11.94
C TYR A 114 -4.20 -22.31 10.55
N THR A 115 -5.09 -22.08 9.59
CA THR A 115 -4.79 -22.32 8.17
C THR A 115 -5.49 -21.28 7.31
N THR A 116 -4.77 -20.76 6.31
CA THR A 116 -5.33 -19.93 5.24
C THR A 116 -5.96 -20.77 4.12
N SER A 117 -5.89 -22.11 4.23
CA SER A 117 -6.58 -23.00 3.32
C SER A 117 -8.05 -23.15 3.72
N ASN A 118 -8.88 -23.55 2.75
CA ASN A 118 -10.30 -23.81 3.00
C ASN A 118 -10.57 -25.04 3.90
N SER A 119 -9.54 -25.75 4.34
CA SER A 119 -9.67 -26.94 5.17
C SER A 119 -8.42 -27.36 5.92
N LEU A 120 -8.64 -28.10 7.00
CA LEU A 120 -7.62 -28.78 7.81
C LEU A 120 -8.14 -30.12 8.32
N SER A 121 -7.23 -31.03 8.67
CA SER A 121 -7.55 -32.32 9.28
C SER A 121 -7.04 -32.38 10.71
N ILE A 122 -7.89 -32.91 11.60
CA ILE A 122 -7.61 -33.16 13.01
C ILE A 122 -7.57 -34.67 13.21
N ALA A 123 -6.43 -35.21 13.62
CA ALA A 123 -6.20 -36.63 13.81
C ALA A 123 -5.87 -36.96 15.26
N ASN A 124 -6.28 -38.15 15.72
CA ASN A 124 -5.89 -38.68 17.02
C ASN A 124 -4.63 -39.55 16.88
N SER A 125 -3.50 -39.03 17.37
CA SER A 125 -2.21 -39.73 17.42
C SER A 125 -2.02 -40.57 18.69
N GLY A 126 -2.95 -40.48 19.64
CA GLY A 126 -2.94 -41.24 20.89
C GLY A 126 -3.40 -42.69 20.72
N ASN A 127 -3.33 -43.44 21.82
CA ASN A 127 -3.71 -44.86 21.90
C ASN A 127 -5.12 -45.08 22.49
N GLN A 128 -5.83 -44.02 22.87
CA GLN A 128 -7.21 -44.04 23.38
C GLN A 128 -8.11 -43.16 22.52
N PRO A 129 -9.43 -43.44 22.43
CA PRO A 129 -10.37 -42.55 21.79
C PRO A 129 -10.35 -41.16 22.41
N LEU A 130 -10.28 -40.14 21.55
CA LEU A 130 -10.28 -38.74 21.94
C LEU A 130 -11.72 -38.23 21.93
N ASN A 131 -12.22 -37.76 23.09
CA ASN A 131 -13.58 -37.23 23.26
C ASN A 131 -13.46 -35.77 23.71
N GLU A 132 -13.29 -34.87 22.76
CA GLU A 132 -13.00 -33.47 23.05
C GLU A 132 -14.08 -32.57 22.46
N THR A 133 -14.18 -31.37 23.02
CA THR A 133 -14.95 -30.30 22.42
C THR A 133 -13.98 -29.31 21.79
N ILE A 134 -13.98 -29.24 20.46
CA ILE A 134 -13.14 -28.29 19.72
C ILE A 134 -13.95 -27.05 19.38
N SER A 135 -13.31 -25.88 19.48
CA SER A 135 -13.86 -24.63 18.96
C SER A 135 -13.22 -24.32 17.63
N VAL A 136 -14.02 -24.02 16.63
CA VAL A 136 -13.60 -23.68 15.27
C VAL A 136 -14.12 -22.30 14.93
N THR A 137 -13.21 -21.39 14.64
CA THR A 137 -13.48 -20.02 14.21
C THR A 137 -13.16 -19.91 12.73
N TYR A 138 -14.10 -19.45 11.92
CA TYR A 138 -13.86 -19.09 10.52
C TYR A 138 -13.84 -17.58 10.41
N VAL A 139 -12.76 -17.03 9.82
CA VAL A 139 -12.57 -15.59 9.66
C VAL A 139 -12.68 -15.25 8.18
N PHE A 140 -13.62 -14.35 7.86
CA PHE A 140 -13.83 -13.85 6.52
C PHE A 140 -13.59 -12.35 6.48
N VAL A 141 -12.90 -11.87 5.44
CA VAL A 141 -12.53 -10.47 5.28
C VAL A 141 -13.09 -9.94 3.96
N ASN A 142 -13.69 -8.75 3.99
CA ASN A 142 -13.97 -7.94 2.82
C ASN A 142 -13.14 -6.66 2.89
N GLU A 143 -12.23 -6.49 1.94
CA GLU A 143 -11.23 -5.43 1.94
C GLU A 143 -11.63 -4.28 1.00
N GLU A 144 -11.43 -3.04 1.46
CA GLU A 144 -11.61 -1.83 0.67
C GLU A 144 -10.38 -0.91 0.78
N TYR A 145 -9.93 -0.38 -0.37
CA TYR A 145 -8.84 0.60 -0.40
C TYR A 145 -9.38 2.03 -0.35
N VAL A 146 -9.01 2.76 0.70
CA VAL A 146 -9.51 4.11 0.97
C VAL A 146 -8.41 5.15 0.69
N PRO A 147 -8.59 6.05 -0.30
CA PRO A 147 -7.56 7.03 -0.63
C PRO A 147 -7.40 8.08 0.47
N LEU A 148 -6.14 8.34 0.85
CA LEU A 148 -5.77 9.30 1.90
C LEU A 148 -5.42 10.67 1.31
N ASN A 149 -5.77 11.73 2.05
CA ASN A 149 -5.57 13.11 1.62
C ASN A 149 -4.18 13.62 2.02
N THR A 150 -3.40 14.11 1.05
CA THR A 150 -2.07 14.71 1.26
C THR A 150 -2.05 16.23 1.15
N SER A 151 -3.21 16.89 1.01
CA SER A 151 -3.32 18.34 0.83
C SER A 151 -3.43 19.10 2.15
N ALA A 152 -3.76 18.41 3.25
CA ALA A 152 -3.88 18.97 4.59
C ALA A 152 -3.00 18.17 5.56
N SER A 153 -2.49 18.83 6.60
CA SER A 153 -1.70 18.19 7.66
C SER A 153 -2.54 17.32 8.60
N SER A 154 -3.86 17.48 8.58
CA SER A 154 -4.82 16.65 9.32
C SER A 154 -6.16 16.64 8.58
N PHE A 155 -6.84 15.49 8.57
CA PHE A 155 -8.16 15.31 7.97
C PHE A 155 -8.92 14.21 8.70
N THR A 156 -10.23 14.13 8.44
CA THR A 156 -11.08 13.06 8.99
C THR A 156 -11.49 12.10 7.90
N LEU A 157 -11.34 10.82 8.16
CA LEU A 157 -11.89 9.74 7.37
C LEU A 157 -13.19 9.24 8.00
N SER A 158 -14.23 9.06 7.19
CA SER A 158 -15.50 8.47 7.63
C SER A 158 -15.48 6.96 7.39
N ILE A 159 -15.76 6.18 8.44
CA ILE A 159 -15.87 4.72 8.38
C ILE A 159 -17.29 4.32 8.73
N SER A 160 -17.91 3.50 7.89
CA SER A 160 -19.24 2.97 8.17
C SER A 160 -19.13 1.66 8.94
N ILE A 161 -19.79 1.58 10.10
CA ILE A 161 -20.14 0.30 10.70
C ILE A 161 -21.50 -0.11 10.10
N PRO A 162 -21.58 -1.25 9.38
CA PRO A 162 -22.82 -1.70 8.78
C PRO A 162 -23.81 -2.12 9.87
N ASP A 163 -25.10 -1.93 9.59
CA ASP A 163 -26.18 -2.50 10.40
C ASP A 163 -26.29 -3.99 10.03
N SER A 164 -25.50 -4.85 10.67
CA SER A 164 -25.39 -6.25 10.25
C SER A 164 -26.55 -7.10 10.80
N THR A 165 -27.36 -7.60 9.86
CA THR A 165 -28.50 -8.51 10.09
C THR A 165 -28.20 -9.94 9.62
N ILE A 166 -26.93 -10.31 9.43
CA ILE A 166 -26.55 -11.65 8.95
C ILE A 166 -26.58 -12.64 10.13
N GLN A 167 -27.58 -13.52 10.12
CA GLN A 167 -27.98 -14.36 11.27
C GLN A 167 -26.90 -15.30 11.84
N TYR A 168 -25.86 -15.64 11.08
CA TYR A 168 -24.83 -16.63 11.46
C TYR A 168 -23.43 -16.04 11.67
N VAL A 169 -23.27 -14.74 11.48
CA VAL A 169 -22.04 -14.03 11.89
C VAL A 169 -22.12 -13.88 13.41
N THR A 170 -21.10 -14.38 14.12
CA THR A 170 -21.07 -14.39 15.59
C THR A 170 -20.41 -13.15 16.17
N GLN A 171 -19.52 -12.52 15.40
CA GLN A 171 -18.85 -11.28 15.76
C GLN A 171 -18.43 -10.58 14.46
N GLN A 172 -18.47 -9.25 14.47
CA GLN A 172 -18.02 -8.43 13.35
C GLN A 172 -17.07 -7.35 13.87
N VAL A 173 -15.97 -7.18 13.15
CA VAL A 173 -14.95 -6.16 13.43
C VAL A 173 -14.74 -5.32 12.18
N VAL A 174 -14.55 -4.02 12.36
CA VAL A 174 -14.11 -3.11 11.29
C VAL A 174 -12.71 -2.62 11.64
N GLU A 175 -11.75 -2.88 10.77
CA GLU A 175 -10.36 -2.49 10.95
C GLU A 175 -9.92 -1.48 9.89
N LEU A 176 -9.28 -0.38 10.30
CA LEU A 176 -8.56 0.51 9.40
C LEU A 176 -7.07 0.37 9.68
N SER A 177 -6.28 0.04 8.67
CA SER A 177 -4.83 -0.04 8.76
C SER A 177 -4.12 0.88 7.76
N ILE A 178 -2.98 1.43 8.19
CA ILE A 178 -2.11 2.27 7.37
C ILE A 178 -0.69 1.68 7.42
N PRO A 179 -0.10 1.26 6.29
CA PRO A 179 1.27 0.73 6.28
C PRO A 179 2.30 1.69 6.91
N ASN A 180 3.21 1.14 7.73
CA ASN A 180 4.14 1.92 8.55
C ASN A 180 4.95 2.96 7.77
N TYR A 181 5.45 2.58 6.58
CA TYR A 181 6.28 3.44 5.74
C TYR A 181 5.54 4.67 5.19
N MET A 182 4.21 4.72 5.30
CA MET A 182 3.42 5.87 4.87
C MET A 182 3.45 7.01 5.90
N PRO A 183 3.44 8.28 5.47
CA PRO A 183 3.59 9.47 6.32
C PRO A 183 2.27 9.90 7.00
N PHE A 184 1.56 8.96 7.63
CA PHE A 184 0.28 9.24 8.31
C PHE A 184 0.22 8.64 9.70
N GLU A 185 -0.49 9.27 10.62
CA GLU A 185 -0.76 8.73 11.97
C GLU A 185 -2.23 8.92 12.32
N ILE A 186 -2.82 7.93 12.97
CA ILE A 186 -4.16 8.02 13.54
C ILE A 186 -4.08 8.85 14.82
N ALA A 187 -4.93 9.88 14.90
CA ALA A 187 -4.89 10.87 15.98
C ALA A 187 -6.13 10.83 16.89
N GLY A 188 -7.17 10.08 16.51
CA GLY A 188 -8.36 9.92 17.34
C GLY A 188 -9.54 9.32 16.61
N VAL A 189 -10.53 8.89 17.38
CA VAL A 189 -11.78 8.28 16.89
C VAL A 189 -12.98 8.94 17.56
N ALA A 190 -14.04 9.18 16.81
CA ALA A 190 -15.32 9.63 17.32
C ALA A 190 -16.49 8.78 16.81
N LEU A 191 -17.43 8.52 17.72
CA LEU A 191 -18.70 7.83 17.46
C LEU A 191 -19.60 8.64 16.49
N PRO A 192 -20.65 8.04 15.92
CA PRO A 192 -21.59 8.74 15.04
C PRO A 192 -22.31 9.95 15.67
N ASN A 193 -22.44 9.96 17.00
CA ASN A 193 -23.02 11.08 17.75
C ASN A 193 -22.00 12.20 18.06
N GLY A 194 -20.74 12.05 17.64
CA GLY A 194 -19.64 12.99 17.89
C GLY A 194 -18.89 12.80 19.20
N THR A 195 -19.27 11.83 20.05
CA THR A 195 -18.51 11.52 21.27
C THR A 195 -17.16 10.91 20.91
N THR A 196 -16.06 11.47 21.42
CA THR A 196 -14.71 10.99 21.13
C THR A 196 -14.30 9.81 22.02
N LEU A 197 -13.33 9.01 21.58
CA LEU A 197 -12.73 7.95 22.39
C LEU A 197 -12.22 8.47 23.73
N SER A 198 -11.55 9.63 23.71
CA SER A 198 -11.09 10.33 24.92
C SER A 198 -12.22 10.52 25.93
N GLN A 199 -13.36 11.06 25.49
CA GLN A 199 -14.54 11.27 26.34
C GLN A 199 -15.12 9.97 26.87
N LEU A 200 -15.15 8.90 26.07
CA LEU A 200 -15.61 7.59 26.52
C LEU A 200 -14.71 7.01 27.62
N VAL A 201 -13.39 7.12 27.46
CA VAL A 201 -12.40 6.64 28.42
C VAL A 201 -12.47 7.44 29.72
N SER A 202 -12.50 8.78 29.65
CA SER A 202 -12.64 9.63 30.84
C SER A 202 -13.92 9.31 31.62
N ALA A 203 -15.03 9.05 30.92
CA ALA A 203 -16.32 8.74 31.53
C ALA A 203 -16.48 7.26 31.96
N TRP A 204 -15.46 6.41 31.84
CA TRP A 204 -15.55 4.96 32.09
C TRP A 204 -16.70 4.27 31.33
N SER A 205 -16.96 4.72 30.10
CA SER A 205 -17.99 4.14 29.26
C SER A 205 -17.58 2.72 28.82
N PRO A 206 -18.46 1.70 28.95
CA PRO A 206 -18.18 0.35 28.46
C PRO A 206 -17.86 0.31 26.96
N LEU A 207 -18.38 1.26 26.17
CA LEU A 207 -18.12 1.36 24.74
C LEU A 207 -16.63 1.58 24.41
N ALA A 208 -15.85 2.16 25.32
CA ALA A 208 -14.42 2.35 25.12
C ALA A 208 -13.65 1.03 24.98
N ASN A 209 -14.15 -0.06 25.58
CA ASN A 209 -13.52 -1.39 25.50
C ASN A 209 -13.64 -2.04 24.11
N TYR A 210 -14.47 -1.45 23.25
CA TYR A 210 -14.80 -1.97 21.92
C TYR A 210 -14.15 -1.17 20.80
N ILE A 211 -13.29 -0.21 21.17
CA ILE A 211 -12.50 0.62 20.27
C ILE A 211 -11.05 0.44 20.68
N LYS A 212 -10.22 -0.10 19.79
CA LYS A 212 -8.76 -0.13 19.97
C LYS A 212 -8.11 0.79 18.97
N VAL A 213 -7.08 1.49 19.42
CA VAL A 213 -6.34 2.44 18.60
C VAL A 213 -4.84 2.26 18.79
N GLU A 214 -4.13 2.31 17.68
CA GLU A 214 -2.67 2.39 17.57
C GLU A 214 -2.30 3.48 16.56
N PRO A 215 -1.04 3.95 16.48
CA PRO A 215 -0.66 5.01 15.53
C PRO A 215 -1.01 4.70 14.06
N LYS A 216 -1.16 3.41 13.71
CA LYS A 216 -1.39 2.92 12.35
C LYS A 216 -2.64 2.04 12.19
N TYR A 217 -3.36 1.77 13.29
CA TYR A 217 -4.50 0.85 13.30
C TYR A 217 -5.66 1.38 14.14
N VAL A 218 -6.89 1.15 13.67
CA VAL A 218 -8.12 1.30 14.46
C VAL A 218 -8.92 0.01 14.31
N GLU A 219 -9.33 -0.58 15.43
CA GLU A 219 -10.22 -1.74 15.47
C GLU A 219 -11.53 -1.33 16.17
N LEU A 220 -12.67 -1.55 15.51
CA LEU A 220 -14.01 -1.27 16.01
C LEU A 220 -14.80 -2.58 16.09
N MET A 221 -15.21 -2.99 17.29
CA MET A 221 -16.07 -4.18 17.44
C MET A 221 -17.53 -3.80 17.13
N ALA A 222 -17.92 -4.00 15.87
CA ALA A 222 -19.16 -3.52 15.28
C ALA A 222 -20.43 -4.00 16.00
N ASN A 223 -20.45 -5.24 16.49
CA ASN A 223 -21.61 -5.82 17.17
C ASN A 223 -21.91 -5.19 18.55
N GLU A 224 -20.94 -4.53 19.16
CA GLU A 224 -21.09 -3.89 20.48
C GLU A 224 -21.20 -2.36 20.40
N LEU A 225 -20.94 -1.79 19.22
CA LEU A 225 -20.88 -0.36 18.97
C LEU A 225 -22.16 0.12 18.24
N PRO A 226 -22.62 1.36 18.46
CA PRO A 226 -23.76 1.90 17.72
C PRO A 226 -23.50 1.90 16.20
N PRO A 227 -24.46 1.48 15.35
CA PRO A 227 -24.28 1.54 13.90
C PRO A 227 -24.21 3.00 13.43
N GLY A 228 -23.49 3.24 12.33
CA GLY A 228 -23.39 4.57 11.72
C GLY A 228 -21.99 4.91 11.20
N GLN A 229 -21.76 6.21 11.01
CA GLN A 229 -20.53 6.76 10.46
C GLN A 229 -19.61 7.24 11.58
N TYR A 230 -18.50 6.56 11.75
CA TYR A 230 -17.43 6.89 12.67
C TYR A 230 -16.44 7.83 12.00
N GLN A 231 -15.83 8.70 12.79
CA GLN A 231 -14.83 9.64 12.30
C GLN A 231 -13.46 9.25 12.86
N VAL A 232 -12.52 8.96 11.98
CA VAL A 232 -11.11 8.72 12.33
C VAL A 232 -10.29 9.93 11.88
N THR A 233 -9.68 10.64 12.83
CA THR A 233 -8.79 11.76 12.53
C THR A 233 -7.41 11.22 12.19
N ILE A 234 -6.84 11.66 11.07
CA ILE A 234 -5.55 11.22 10.54
C ILE A 234 -4.68 12.45 10.30
N ASN A 235 -3.46 12.43 10.84
CA ASN A 235 -2.44 13.44 10.58
C ASN A 235 -1.55 12.99 9.41
N TYR A 236 -1.01 13.96 8.66
CA TYR A 236 -0.13 13.75 7.51
C TYR A 236 1.16 14.57 7.67
N GLY A 237 2.31 13.90 7.51
CA GLY A 237 3.63 14.47 7.78
C GLY A 237 4.73 13.41 7.78
N SER A 238 5.94 13.79 7.38
CA SER A 238 7.11 12.89 7.33
C SER A 238 7.51 12.32 8.69
N GLU A 239 7.18 13.02 9.77
CA GLU A 239 7.39 12.64 11.16
C GLU A 239 6.52 11.45 11.62
N TYR A 240 5.46 11.13 10.88
CA TYR A 240 4.57 10.01 11.16
C TYR A 240 4.97 8.72 10.45
N VAL A 241 6.07 8.74 9.70
CA VAL A 241 6.61 7.51 9.11
C VAL A 241 7.16 6.60 10.22
N MET A 242 6.63 5.39 10.29
CA MET A 242 7.15 4.34 11.16
C MET A 242 7.98 3.34 10.34
N PRO A 243 9.01 2.72 10.92
CA PRO A 243 9.75 1.66 10.24
C PRO A 243 8.89 0.39 10.08
N SER A 244 9.08 -0.35 8.98
CA SER A 244 8.50 -1.70 8.83
C SER A 244 9.25 -2.77 9.62
N ALA A 245 10.44 -2.46 10.13
CA ALA A 245 11.23 -3.33 10.99
C ALA A 245 11.83 -2.52 12.13
N MET A 246 11.51 -2.88 13.37
CA MET A 246 11.93 -2.13 14.54
C MET A 246 12.20 -3.01 15.74
N LEU A 247 13.06 -2.51 16.63
CA LEU A 247 13.05 -2.98 18.01
C LEU A 247 12.01 -2.20 18.79
N ILE A 248 11.19 -2.91 19.56
CA ILE A 248 10.31 -2.34 20.58
C ILE A 248 10.83 -2.77 21.95
N LYS A 249 10.91 -1.82 22.89
CA LYS A 249 11.42 -2.05 24.24
C LYS A 249 10.45 -1.47 25.27
N GLY A 250 10.07 -2.29 26.24
CA GLY A 250 9.51 -1.81 27.50
C GLY A 250 10.64 -1.42 28.45
N THR A 251 10.62 -0.18 28.95
CA THR A 251 11.72 0.38 29.75
C THR A 251 11.64 -0.09 31.21
N GLU A 252 11.30 0.80 32.14
CA GLU A 252 11.13 0.54 33.56
C GLU A 252 9.74 0.99 34.04
N PHE A 253 9.35 0.59 35.24
CA PHE A 253 8.13 1.07 35.87
C PHE A 253 8.40 2.32 36.71
N LEU A 254 7.74 3.41 36.37
CA LEU A 254 7.74 4.67 37.11
C LEU A 254 6.46 4.78 37.94
N ASN A 255 6.56 5.32 39.15
CA ASN A 255 5.45 5.39 40.10
C ASN A 255 5.24 6.80 40.61
N TYR A 256 3.98 7.24 40.63
CA TYR A 256 3.56 8.55 41.12
C TYR A 256 2.34 8.40 42.02
N THR A 257 2.16 9.37 42.92
CA THR A 257 0.93 9.55 43.69
C THR A 257 0.27 10.85 43.24
N VAL A 258 -1.01 10.77 42.87
CA VAL A 258 -1.84 11.95 42.60
C VAL A 258 -2.67 12.19 43.86
N ASN A 259 -2.62 13.40 44.42
CA ASN A 259 -3.42 13.72 45.60
C ASN A 259 -4.86 14.11 45.17
N PRO A 260 -5.83 14.00 46.09
CA PRO A 260 -7.22 14.38 45.84
C PRO A 260 -7.36 15.77 45.18
N GLY A 261 -8.10 15.83 44.07
CA GLY A 261 -8.36 17.06 43.32
C GLY A 261 -7.17 17.58 42.49
N GLN A 262 -6.10 16.80 42.34
CA GLN A 262 -4.94 17.15 41.52
C GLN A 262 -4.94 16.41 40.18
N THR A 263 -4.17 16.96 39.25
CA THR A 263 -3.87 16.34 37.96
C THR A 263 -2.39 16.00 37.89
N LEU A 264 -2.08 14.82 37.38
CA LEU A 264 -0.73 14.45 36.95
C LEU A 264 -0.66 14.54 35.42
N GLU A 265 0.26 15.36 34.94
CA GLU A 265 0.59 15.47 33.51
C GLU A 265 1.81 14.59 33.23
N ILE A 266 1.74 13.77 32.17
CA ILE A 266 2.87 12.97 31.69
C ILE A 266 3.18 13.44 30.27
N THR A 267 4.41 13.91 30.08
CA THR A 267 4.84 14.66 28.88
C THR A 267 5.90 13.94 28.04
N GLY A 268 6.45 12.84 28.54
CA GLY A 268 7.59 12.15 27.94
C GLY A 268 8.95 12.64 28.41
N SER A 269 8.99 13.75 29.16
CA SER A 269 10.23 14.35 29.68
C SER A 269 10.70 13.72 30.99
N GLU A 270 9.85 12.92 31.63
CA GLU A 270 10.08 12.29 32.92
C GLU A 270 11.11 11.15 32.83
N PHE A 271 11.37 10.64 31.63
CA PHE A 271 12.34 9.58 31.34
C PHE A 271 13.21 9.96 30.14
N GLY A 272 14.48 9.53 30.18
CA GLY A 272 15.41 9.76 29.08
C GLY A 272 15.20 8.75 27.95
N VAL A 273 14.72 9.21 26.79
CA VAL A 273 14.72 8.39 25.56
C VAL A 273 16.16 8.29 25.02
N PRO A 274 16.75 7.08 24.91
CA PRO A 274 18.12 6.95 24.43
C PRO A 274 18.28 7.44 22.98
N PRO A 275 19.47 7.94 22.58
CA PRO A 275 19.72 8.35 21.19
C PRO A 275 19.38 7.26 20.17
N GLY A 276 18.66 7.64 19.12
CA GLY A 276 18.22 6.72 18.06
C GLY A 276 16.95 5.91 18.38
N TRP A 277 16.40 6.06 19.60
CA TRP A 277 15.08 5.55 19.96
C TRP A 277 14.04 6.68 19.92
N ASN A 278 12.78 6.30 19.75
CA ASN A 278 11.62 7.19 19.78
C ASN A 278 10.60 6.66 20.78
N LEU A 279 9.84 7.55 21.40
CA LEU A 279 8.68 7.17 22.21
C LEU A 279 7.58 6.62 21.31
N LEU A 280 7.09 5.42 21.62
CA LEU A 280 5.88 4.84 21.00
C LEU A 280 4.64 5.21 21.81
N GLY A 281 4.72 5.09 23.13
CA GLY A 281 3.58 5.28 24.03
C GLY A 281 3.88 4.74 25.42
N TYR A 282 2.83 4.37 26.15
CA TYR A 282 2.86 4.01 27.56
C TYR A 282 1.90 2.87 27.85
N ILE A 283 2.30 1.99 28.77
CA ILE A 283 1.37 1.14 29.51
C ILE A 283 1.16 1.81 30.87
N VAL A 284 -0.08 2.13 31.23
CA VAL A 284 -0.45 2.91 32.40
C VAL A 284 -1.42 2.13 33.26
N ALA A 285 -1.12 1.96 34.55
CA ALA A 285 -2.01 1.43 35.56
C ALA A 285 -2.33 2.53 36.58
N VAL A 286 -3.61 2.76 36.84
CA VAL A 286 -4.10 3.71 37.85
C VAL A 286 -5.00 2.95 38.81
N TYR A 287 -4.74 3.07 40.11
CA TYR A 287 -5.52 2.34 41.11
C TYR A 287 -5.64 3.08 42.44
N THR A 288 -6.75 2.80 43.13
CA THR A 288 -7.02 3.30 44.49
C THR A 288 -8.07 2.44 45.19
N VAL A 289 -8.31 2.70 46.48
CA VAL A 289 -9.43 2.15 47.25
C VAL A 289 -10.12 3.30 47.98
N GLN A 290 -11.34 3.63 47.56
CA GLN A 290 -12.12 4.70 48.19
C GLN A 290 -12.94 4.15 49.37
N PRO A 291 -12.72 4.61 50.62
CA PRO A 291 -13.61 4.31 51.74
C PRO A 291 -14.89 5.14 51.60
N LEU A 292 -16.02 4.50 51.82
CA LEU A 292 -17.35 5.08 51.69
C LEU A 292 -18.20 4.74 52.91
N VAL A 293 -19.09 5.65 53.27
CA VAL A 293 -20.17 5.39 54.23
C VAL A 293 -21.46 5.03 53.47
N VAL A 294 -22.32 4.20 54.07
CA VAL A 294 -23.64 3.86 53.48
C VAL A 294 -24.38 5.11 53.03
N GLY A 295 -24.82 5.10 51.76
CA GLY A 295 -25.48 6.21 51.10
C GLY A 295 -24.58 6.96 50.11
N GLU A 296 -23.26 6.86 50.27
CA GLU A 296 -22.30 7.40 49.31
C GLU A 296 -22.15 6.49 48.09
N LYS A 297 -21.87 7.11 46.94
CA LYS A 297 -21.56 6.41 45.70
C LYS A 297 -20.07 6.56 45.39
N PRO A 298 -19.42 5.51 44.84
CA PRO A 298 -18.05 5.63 44.38
C PRO A 298 -17.94 6.69 43.28
N GLY A 299 -16.84 7.46 43.31
CA GLY A 299 -16.43 8.28 42.17
C GLY A 299 -15.64 7.48 41.13
N HIS A 300 -14.98 8.18 40.21
CA HIS A 300 -13.96 7.61 39.33
C HIS A 300 -12.85 8.64 39.10
N PHE A 301 -11.67 8.17 38.69
CA PHE A 301 -10.62 9.01 38.14
C PHE A 301 -10.75 9.10 36.61
N GLU A 302 -10.13 10.09 36.00
CA GLU A 302 -10.14 10.27 34.55
C GLU A 302 -8.72 10.09 33.98
N VAL A 303 -8.65 9.41 32.84
CA VAL A 303 -7.46 9.42 31.97
C VAL A 303 -7.85 10.19 30.71
N ILE A 304 -7.11 11.25 30.39
CA ILE A 304 -7.39 12.13 29.27
C ILE A 304 -6.27 12.00 28.24
N ALA A 305 -6.59 11.31 27.15
CA ALA A 305 -5.77 11.17 25.94
C ALA A 305 -6.70 10.94 24.73
N ASN A 306 -6.26 11.30 23.54
CA ASN A 306 -6.96 11.02 22.28
C ASN A 306 -6.72 9.59 21.80
N MET A 307 -5.47 9.13 21.89
CA MET A 307 -5.06 7.78 21.51
C MET A 307 -4.85 6.90 22.74
N VAL A 308 -5.95 6.42 23.32
CA VAL A 308 -5.95 5.58 24.53
C VAL A 308 -6.91 4.41 24.39
N SER A 309 -6.42 3.20 24.68
CA SER A 309 -7.20 1.96 24.68
C SER A 309 -7.23 1.37 26.10
N PRO A 310 -8.41 1.19 26.72
CA PRO A 310 -8.51 0.49 28.00
C PRO A 310 -8.24 -1.01 27.80
N ALA A 311 -7.25 -1.54 28.51
CA ALA A 311 -6.95 -2.97 28.53
C ALA A 311 -7.70 -3.72 29.64
N TYR A 312 -7.93 -3.04 30.77
CA TYR A 312 -8.66 -3.59 31.90
C TYR A 312 -9.27 -2.48 32.75
N LEU A 313 -10.52 -2.65 33.17
CA LEU A 313 -11.20 -1.77 34.11
C LEU A 313 -11.91 -2.62 35.17
N TYR A 314 -11.70 -2.28 36.43
CA TYR A 314 -12.34 -2.93 37.57
C TYR A 314 -12.81 -1.89 38.58
N SER A 315 -14.07 -2.02 38.98
CA SER A 315 -14.66 -1.27 40.08
C SER A 315 -15.72 -2.15 40.74
N ASP A 316 -15.66 -2.25 42.06
CA ASP A 316 -16.60 -3.04 42.86
C ASP A 316 -16.86 -2.34 44.19
N LEU A 317 -17.86 -2.80 44.95
CA LEU A 317 -18.20 -2.25 46.25
C LEU A 317 -18.18 -3.35 47.31
N ILE A 318 -17.11 -3.35 48.10
CA ILE A 318 -16.90 -4.33 49.17
C ILE A 318 -17.54 -3.80 50.44
N GLN A 319 -18.56 -4.51 50.94
CA GLN A 319 -19.20 -4.20 52.21
C GLN A 319 -18.48 -4.90 53.36
N VAL A 320 -18.14 -4.15 54.41
CA VAL A 320 -17.48 -4.70 55.60
C VAL A 320 -18.49 -4.82 56.73
N SER A 321 -18.68 -6.05 57.24
CA SER A 321 -19.53 -6.34 58.38
C SER A 321 -18.87 -7.33 59.33
N GLY A 322 -19.12 -7.17 60.63
CA GLY A 322 -18.71 -8.16 61.63
C GLY A 322 -19.58 -9.42 61.58
N ILE A 323 -19.12 -10.50 62.22
CA ILE A 323 -19.92 -11.73 62.44
C ILE A 323 -21.12 -11.51 63.38
N SER A 324 -21.16 -10.36 64.05
CA SER A 324 -22.25 -9.90 64.90
C SER A 324 -22.59 -8.44 64.58
N TYR A 325 -23.70 -7.95 65.14
CA TYR A 325 -24.13 -6.56 65.00
C TYR A 325 -23.18 -5.51 65.63
N LEU A 326 -22.05 -5.93 66.22
CA LEU A 326 -21.05 -5.00 66.77
C LEU A 326 -20.41 -4.11 65.70
N LEU A 327 -20.27 -4.62 64.47
CA LEU A 327 -19.84 -3.83 63.30
C LEU A 327 -20.92 -3.94 62.22
N PRO A 328 -21.95 -3.06 62.26
CA PRO A 328 -22.93 -3.00 61.20
C PRO A 328 -22.28 -2.55 59.88
N PRO A 329 -22.87 -2.88 58.72
CA PRO A 329 -22.29 -2.65 57.40
C PRO A 329 -22.33 -1.20 56.91
N PHE A 330 -21.99 -0.24 57.77
CA PHE A 330 -21.95 1.19 57.42
C PHE A 330 -20.74 1.58 56.59
N ILE A 331 -19.67 0.79 56.63
CA ILE A 331 -18.42 1.06 55.91
C ILE A 331 -18.36 0.17 54.67
N ARG A 332 -18.02 0.80 53.55
CA ARG A 332 -17.78 0.14 52.27
C ARG A 332 -16.44 0.59 51.71
N PHE A 333 -15.80 -0.25 50.92
CA PHE A 333 -14.60 0.08 50.18
C PHE A 333 -14.86 -0.12 48.70
N ALA A 334 -14.53 0.88 47.89
CA ALA A 334 -14.61 0.81 46.44
C ALA A 334 -13.19 0.72 45.85
N PRO A 335 -12.65 -0.50 45.65
CA PRO A 335 -11.44 -0.66 44.86
C PRO A 335 -11.68 -0.27 43.41
N MET A 336 -10.75 0.48 42.84
CA MET A 336 -10.77 0.91 41.43
C MET A 336 -9.41 0.63 40.82
N ILE A 337 -9.39 -0.03 39.66
CA ILE A 337 -8.18 -0.32 38.87
C ILE A 337 -8.51 -0.05 37.40
N GLY A 338 -7.67 0.74 36.74
CA GLY A 338 -7.67 0.87 35.29
C GLY A 338 -6.28 0.63 34.72
N ILE A 339 -6.20 -0.17 33.67
CA ILE A 339 -4.98 -0.42 32.88
C ILE A 339 -5.27 0.04 31.46
N TYR A 340 -4.39 0.89 30.93
CA TYR A 340 -4.54 1.56 29.64
C TYR A 340 -3.26 1.42 28.82
N ILE A 341 -3.41 1.40 27.51
CA ILE A 341 -2.35 1.62 26.54
C ILE A 341 -2.57 3.02 25.97
N VAL A 342 -1.59 3.91 26.10
CA VAL A 342 -1.67 5.31 25.67
C VAL A 342 -0.59 5.55 24.62
N TYR A 343 -0.97 5.93 23.40
CA TYR A 343 -0.02 6.24 22.32
C TYR A 343 0.24 7.74 22.15
N ASP A 344 -0.55 8.59 22.81
CA ASP A 344 -0.25 10.02 22.85
C ASP A 344 1.07 10.28 23.58
N ARG A 345 1.83 11.26 23.10
CA ARG A 345 3.06 11.71 23.76
C ARG A 345 2.78 12.43 25.08
N TYR A 346 1.59 13.00 25.21
CA TYR A 346 1.09 13.73 26.36
C TYR A 346 -0.26 13.17 26.80
N PHE A 347 -0.43 12.92 28.09
CA PHE A 347 -1.73 12.57 28.65
C PHE A 347 -1.85 13.02 30.11
N GLU A 348 -3.08 13.09 30.60
CA GLU A 348 -3.38 13.53 31.96
C GLU A 348 -4.09 12.43 32.75
N ILE A 349 -3.82 12.39 34.05
CA ILE A 349 -4.57 11.62 35.02
C ILE A 349 -5.15 12.59 36.04
N VAL A 350 -6.47 12.65 36.12
CA VAL A 350 -7.20 13.56 37.00
C VAL A 350 -7.81 12.79 38.16
N ASP A 351 -7.43 13.19 39.38
CA ASP A 351 -8.01 12.65 40.61
C ASP A 351 -9.24 13.47 41.04
N ASN A 352 -10.42 12.99 40.65
CA ASN A 352 -11.70 13.55 41.07
C ASN A 352 -12.23 12.96 42.40
N LEU A 353 -11.41 12.16 43.11
CA LEU A 353 -11.78 11.49 44.34
C LEU A 353 -11.32 12.29 45.57
N ASN A 354 -11.73 11.81 46.74
CA ASN A 354 -11.27 12.31 48.04
C ASN A 354 -10.14 11.46 48.65
N VAL A 355 -9.58 10.53 47.87
CA VAL A 355 -8.46 9.65 48.24
C VAL A 355 -7.40 9.69 47.15
N PRO A 356 -6.10 9.56 47.50
CA PRO A 356 -5.04 9.62 46.49
C PRO A 356 -5.12 8.45 45.51
N LEU A 357 -4.67 8.70 44.29
CA LEU A 357 -4.43 7.67 43.27
C LEU A 357 -2.97 7.23 43.28
N VAL A 358 -2.73 5.95 43.01
CA VAL A 358 -1.41 5.45 42.64
C VAL A 358 -1.39 5.23 41.13
N VAL A 359 -0.37 5.80 40.49
CA VAL A 359 -0.14 5.68 39.05
C VAL A 359 1.18 4.97 38.86
N THR A 360 1.15 3.85 38.14
CA THR A 360 2.33 3.14 37.66
C THR A 360 2.31 3.16 36.14
N PHE A 361 3.38 3.61 35.50
CA PHE A 361 3.47 3.56 34.04
C PHE A 361 4.83 3.08 33.55
N MET A 362 4.82 2.48 32.36
CA MET A 362 6.01 2.01 31.66
C MET A 362 6.05 2.64 30.27
N PRO A 363 7.05 3.48 29.97
CA PRO A 363 7.31 3.95 28.62
C PRO A 363 7.66 2.80 27.67
N ILE A 364 7.07 2.82 26.50
CA ILE A 364 7.39 1.92 25.39
C ILE A 364 8.11 2.75 24.33
N ILE A 365 9.31 2.31 23.96
CA ILE A 365 10.14 3.00 22.96
C ILE A 365 10.44 2.07 21.80
N TYR A 366 10.68 2.65 20.63
CA TYR A 366 11.04 1.90 19.42
C TYR A 366 12.25 2.50 18.68
N LYS A 367 12.92 1.66 17.89
CA LYS A 367 14.07 2.06 17.07
C LYS A 367 14.04 1.32 15.73
N PRO A 368 14.15 2.00 14.57
CA PRO A 368 14.31 1.35 13.26
C PRO A 368 15.53 0.41 13.24
N ILE A 369 15.40 -0.75 12.61
CA ILE A 369 16.50 -1.72 12.54
C ILE A 369 16.49 -2.52 11.24
N GLY A 370 17.70 -2.89 10.81
CA GLY A 370 17.92 -3.86 9.74
C GLY A 370 17.95 -3.28 8.34
N GLN A 371 18.23 -4.15 7.38
CA GLN A 371 18.34 -3.83 5.95
C GLN A 371 17.65 -4.92 5.12
N TRP A 372 17.12 -4.54 3.96
CA TRP A 372 16.48 -5.44 3.02
C TRP A 372 17.51 -6.01 2.04
N VAL A 373 17.85 -7.29 2.20
CA VAL A 373 18.83 -8.00 1.36
C VAL A 373 18.10 -9.07 0.56
N ASN A 374 18.05 -8.89 -0.76
CA ASN A 374 17.35 -9.79 -1.68
C ASN A 374 15.86 -10.04 -1.35
N GLY A 375 15.21 -9.12 -0.63
CA GLY A 375 13.82 -9.24 -0.19
C GLY A 375 13.65 -9.78 1.23
N ASN A 376 14.71 -10.20 1.91
CA ASN A 376 14.65 -10.61 3.31
C ASN A 376 15.20 -9.49 4.20
N LEU A 377 14.75 -9.44 5.45
CA LEU A 377 15.29 -8.51 6.43
C LEU A 377 16.48 -9.15 7.15
N GLU A 378 17.59 -8.42 7.22
CA GLU A 378 18.71 -8.72 8.12
C GLU A 378 18.80 -7.65 9.21
N ALA A 379 18.47 -8.01 10.45
CA ALA A 379 18.44 -7.10 11.59
C ALA A 379 19.56 -7.45 12.60
N THR A 380 20.49 -6.53 12.81
CA THR A 380 21.62 -6.72 13.75
C THR A 380 21.30 -6.10 15.10
N VAL A 381 21.05 -6.93 16.11
CA VAL A 381 20.76 -6.51 17.49
C VAL A 381 22.06 -6.51 18.30
N SER A 382 22.35 -5.40 18.99
CA SER A 382 23.54 -5.26 19.83
C SER A 382 23.22 -5.37 21.33
N ASP A 383 24.24 -5.55 22.17
CA ASP A 383 24.09 -5.56 23.64
C ASP A 383 23.52 -4.23 24.17
N ALA A 384 23.88 -3.11 23.54
CA ALA A 384 23.32 -1.81 23.89
C ALA A 384 21.81 -1.75 23.61
N ASP A 385 21.35 -2.40 22.55
CA ASP A 385 19.94 -2.40 22.18
C ASP A 385 19.08 -3.17 23.19
N VAL A 386 19.62 -4.18 23.87
CA VAL A 386 18.88 -4.99 24.86
C VAL A 386 19.11 -4.55 26.31
N SER A 387 20.10 -3.70 26.56
CA SER A 387 20.41 -3.18 27.89
C SER A 387 19.32 -2.23 28.43
N GLY A 388 19.15 -2.24 29.76
CA GLY A 388 18.36 -1.25 30.50
C GLY A 388 16.84 -1.31 30.32
N GLY A 389 16.29 -2.33 29.65
CA GLY A 389 14.85 -2.56 29.53
C GLY A 389 14.42 -3.85 30.21
N LEU A 390 13.13 -3.94 30.55
CA LEU A 390 12.53 -5.17 31.06
C LEU A 390 12.42 -6.26 29.98
N TRP A 391 12.16 -5.84 28.73
CA TRP A 391 12.09 -6.70 27.57
C TRP A 391 12.39 -5.92 26.29
N THR A 392 12.79 -6.63 25.23
CA THR A 392 12.95 -6.07 23.88
C THR A 392 12.54 -7.10 22.85
N ALA A 393 11.80 -6.68 21.83
CA ALA A 393 11.36 -7.53 20.72
C ALA A 393 11.73 -6.91 19.38
N LEU A 394 12.11 -7.75 18.41
CA LEU A 394 12.13 -7.39 17.00
C LEU A 394 10.71 -7.54 16.47
N VAL A 395 10.13 -6.46 15.96
CA VAL A 395 8.80 -6.41 15.35
C VAL A 395 8.93 -6.02 13.89
N VAL A 396 8.23 -6.77 13.03
CA VAL A 396 8.20 -6.56 11.59
C VAL A 396 6.75 -6.48 11.15
N GLN A 397 6.40 -5.41 10.42
CA GLN A 397 5.06 -5.16 9.88
C GLN A 397 5.22 -4.73 8.43
N LEU A 398 4.63 -5.50 7.51
CA LEU A 398 4.84 -5.40 6.07
C LEU A 398 3.55 -5.00 5.34
N PRO A 399 3.67 -4.38 4.16
CA PRO A 399 2.52 -4.16 3.30
C PRO A 399 1.93 -5.46 2.77
N GLU A 400 0.69 -5.39 2.28
CA GLU A 400 -0.12 -6.49 1.75
C GLU A 400 0.63 -7.41 0.75
N ILE A 401 1.53 -6.84 -0.07
CA ILE A 401 2.28 -7.63 -1.05
C ILE A 401 3.39 -8.50 -0.44
N ALA A 402 3.61 -8.50 0.88
CA ALA A 402 4.77 -9.09 1.53
C ALA A 402 4.39 -9.99 2.72
N HIS A 403 4.82 -11.25 2.66
CA HIS A 403 4.40 -12.30 3.57
C HIS A 403 5.60 -12.95 4.27
N ILE A 404 5.69 -12.79 5.59
CA ILE A 404 6.68 -13.40 6.46
C ILE A 404 6.33 -14.88 6.64
N TYR A 405 7.30 -15.77 6.45
CA TYR A 405 7.08 -17.21 6.62
C TYR A 405 8.10 -17.89 7.53
N LYS A 406 9.19 -17.20 7.88
CA LYS A 406 10.30 -17.78 8.65
C LYS A 406 11.17 -16.71 9.31
N ILE A 407 11.57 -16.97 10.55
CA ILE A 407 12.56 -16.18 11.30
C ILE A 407 13.74 -17.09 11.66
N VAL A 408 14.96 -16.61 11.46
CA VAL A 408 16.20 -17.28 11.86
C VAL A 408 16.94 -16.41 12.86
N THR A 409 17.31 -16.98 14.01
CA THR A 409 18.00 -16.26 15.09
C THR A 409 19.53 -16.28 14.93
N PRO A 410 20.27 -15.47 15.70
CA PRO A 410 21.74 -15.48 15.70
C PRO A 410 22.38 -16.85 15.97
N SER A 411 21.77 -17.66 16.83
CA SER A 411 22.21 -19.05 17.10
C SER A 411 21.87 -20.04 15.99
N GLY A 412 21.15 -19.63 14.95
CA GLY A 412 20.71 -20.47 13.85
C GLY A 412 19.38 -21.20 14.10
N THR A 413 18.66 -20.87 15.19
CA THR A 413 17.34 -21.44 15.45
C THR A 413 16.34 -20.92 14.42
N VAL A 414 15.53 -21.82 13.87
CA VAL A 414 14.54 -21.50 12.83
C VAL A 414 13.14 -21.60 13.40
N TYR A 415 12.38 -20.51 13.31
CA TYR A 415 10.97 -20.45 13.67
C TYR A 415 10.11 -20.29 12.41
N THR A 416 9.16 -21.19 12.22
CA THR A 416 8.21 -21.21 11.10
C THR A 416 6.84 -21.63 11.61
N GLY A 417 5.79 -20.94 11.15
CA GLY A 417 4.41 -21.31 11.45
C GLY A 417 4.07 -21.33 12.94
N LEU A 418 4.62 -20.39 13.70
CA LEU A 418 4.29 -20.16 15.10
C LEU A 418 3.51 -18.85 15.23
N VAL A 419 2.35 -18.89 15.88
CA VAL A 419 1.49 -17.74 16.18
C VAL A 419 1.41 -17.60 17.69
N ASN A 420 1.70 -16.43 18.24
CA ASN A 420 1.63 -16.12 19.68
C ASN A 420 2.10 -17.27 20.57
N SER A 421 3.33 -17.75 20.30
CA SER A 421 3.87 -18.94 20.95
C SER A 421 4.90 -18.60 22.00
N GLU A 422 4.87 -19.33 23.10
CA GLU A 422 5.85 -19.27 24.19
C GLU A 422 6.78 -20.47 24.09
N ILE A 423 8.05 -20.22 23.74
CA ILE A 423 9.03 -21.27 23.51
C ILE A 423 10.11 -21.20 24.60
N PRO A 424 10.53 -22.34 25.19
CA PRO A 424 11.63 -22.36 26.16
C PRO A 424 12.91 -21.71 25.61
N TRP A 425 13.51 -20.79 26.38
CA TRP A 425 14.70 -20.05 25.99
C TRP A 425 15.61 -19.77 27.20
N GLY A 426 16.51 -20.70 27.48
CA GLY A 426 17.37 -20.63 28.65
C GLY A 426 16.57 -20.74 29.94
N SER A 427 16.59 -19.70 30.78
CA SER A 427 15.85 -19.63 32.05
C SER A 427 14.54 -18.84 31.96
N ALA A 428 14.12 -18.45 30.76
CA ALA A 428 12.89 -17.71 30.50
C ALA A 428 12.17 -18.30 29.28
N GLU A 429 10.98 -17.79 29.02
CA GLU A 429 10.19 -18.07 27.83
C GLU A 429 10.45 -17.00 26.78
N ARG A 430 10.55 -17.43 25.52
CA ARG A 430 10.65 -16.54 24.36
C ARG A 430 9.32 -16.47 23.65
N LEU A 431 8.80 -15.27 23.54
CA LEU A 431 7.64 -14.97 22.71
C LEU A 431 8.05 -14.88 21.24
N VAL A 432 7.38 -15.65 20.38
CA VAL A 432 7.56 -15.65 18.93
C VAL A 432 6.21 -15.75 18.24
N SER A 433 5.97 -14.91 17.24
CA SER A 433 4.75 -14.94 16.45
C SER A 433 5.03 -14.51 15.00
N ILE A 434 4.38 -15.18 14.07
CA ILE A 434 4.15 -14.77 12.69
C ILE A 434 2.63 -14.80 12.53
N SER A 435 2.01 -13.70 12.11
CA SER A 435 0.57 -13.62 11.92
C SER A 435 0.10 -14.63 10.86
N PRO A 436 -1.17 -15.08 10.88
CA PRO A 436 -1.63 -16.09 9.93
C PRO A 436 -1.53 -15.70 8.45
N ASP A 437 -1.76 -14.44 8.13
CA ASP A 437 -1.57 -13.84 6.81
C ASP A 437 -0.08 -13.57 6.49
N GLY A 438 0.80 -13.63 7.49
CA GLY A 438 2.22 -13.33 7.37
C GLY A 438 2.54 -11.83 7.23
N SER A 439 1.58 -10.92 7.39
CA SER A 439 1.83 -9.47 7.29
C SER A 439 2.66 -8.93 8.45
N GLN A 440 2.60 -9.60 9.62
CA GLN A 440 3.27 -9.16 10.84
C GLN A 440 4.02 -10.30 11.53
N ALA A 441 5.09 -9.95 12.24
CA ALA A 441 5.78 -10.89 13.10
C ALA A 441 6.48 -10.19 14.26
N TYR A 442 6.67 -10.92 15.36
CA TYR A 442 7.56 -10.50 16.43
C TYR A 442 8.38 -11.66 16.99
N ILE A 443 9.55 -11.33 17.53
CA ILE A 443 10.38 -12.24 18.32
C ILE A 443 11.03 -11.49 19.47
N ALA A 444 10.87 -11.99 20.69
CA ALA A 444 11.60 -11.48 21.84
C ALA A 444 13.11 -11.68 21.63
N VAL A 445 13.89 -10.60 21.74
CA VAL A 445 15.36 -10.63 21.66
C VAL A 445 16.01 -10.43 23.04
N SER A 446 15.22 -9.99 24.02
CA SER A 446 15.58 -9.92 25.44
C SER A 446 14.33 -9.99 26.33
N THR A 447 14.39 -10.75 27.41
CA THR A 447 13.39 -10.73 28.49
C THR A 447 13.99 -11.29 29.78
N LEU A 448 13.61 -10.72 30.94
CA LEU A 448 13.99 -11.22 32.28
C LEU A 448 15.49 -11.56 32.44
N GLY A 449 16.36 -10.77 31.81
CA GLY A 449 17.82 -10.95 31.87
C GLY A 449 18.41 -11.99 30.92
N VAL A 450 17.58 -12.67 30.11
CA VAL A 450 18.02 -13.52 28.99
C VAL A 450 18.00 -12.70 27.71
N SER A 451 19.08 -12.73 26.93
CA SER A 451 19.17 -12.04 25.63
C SER A 451 19.94 -12.84 24.59
N GLU A 452 19.65 -12.58 23.32
CA GLU A 452 20.39 -13.15 22.18
C GLU A 452 20.65 -12.03 21.18
N THR A 453 21.88 -11.51 21.21
CA THR A 453 22.36 -10.46 20.31
C THR A 453 23.01 -11.07 19.07
N GLY A 454 23.09 -10.29 17.99
CA GLY A 454 23.56 -10.75 16.68
C GLY A 454 22.55 -10.51 15.57
N ILE A 455 22.71 -11.23 14.46
CA ILE A 455 21.89 -11.05 13.25
C ILE A 455 20.67 -11.97 13.29
N TYR A 456 19.50 -11.36 13.21
CA TYR A 456 18.23 -12.02 12.93
C TYR A 456 17.93 -11.89 11.44
N THR A 457 17.49 -12.97 10.81
CA THR A 457 17.03 -12.95 9.41
C THR A 457 15.54 -13.28 9.36
N VAL A 458 14.73 -12.36 8.84
CA VAL A 458 13.29 -12.57 8.59
C VAL A 458 13.10 -12.76 7.10
N TYR A 459 12.55 -13.92 6.72
CA TYR A 459 12.35 -14.29 5.33
C TYR A 459 10.95 -13.93 4.88
N VAL A 460 10.88 -13.31 3.71
CA VAL A 460 9.66 -12.71 3.17
C VAL A 460 9.45 -13.16 1.73
N ASN A 461 8.21 -13.54 1.41
CA ASN A 461 7.76 -13.72 0.04
C ASN A 461 7.06 -12.46 -0.44
N TRP A 462 7.46 -11.95 -1.60
CA TRP A 462 6.90 -10.74 -2.20
C TRP A 462 6.08 -11.07 -3.44
N THR A 463 4.84 -10.60 -3.46
CA THR A 463 3.96 -10.63 -4.64
C THR A 463 4.30 -9.43 -5.52
N PRO A 464 4.54 -9.61 -6.84
CA PRO A 464 4.83 -8.50 -7.73
C PRO A 464 3.65 -7.54 -7.87
N ILE A 465 3.93 -6.23 -7.91
CA ILE A 465 2.94 -5.22 -8.29
C ILE A 465 2.62 -5.38 -9.78
N THR A 466 1.33 -5.42 -10.11
CA THR A 466 0.88 -5.53 -11.51
C THR A 466 0.58 -4.14 -12.07
N MET A 467 1.22 -3.77 -13.18
CA MET A 467 0.79 -2.64 -14.00
C MET A 467 0.11 -3.14 -15.27
N HIS A 468 -1.10 -2.66 -15.54
CA HIS A 468 -1.90 -3.06 -16.69
C HIS A 468 -1.95 -1.93 -17.72
N PHE A 469 -1.43 -2.18 -18.91
CA PHE A 469 -1.31 -1.19 -19.98
C PHE A 469 -2.37 -1.41 -21.06
N THR A 470 -3.15 -0.36 -21.32
CA THR A 470 -4.16 -0.34 -22.39
C THR A 470 -3.96 0.83 -23.34
N ASN A 471 -4.44 0.71 -24.57
CA ASN A 471 -4.57 1.85 -25.46
C ASN A 471 -5.89 2.60 -25.20
N THR A 472 -6.12 3.67 -25.96
CA THR A 472 -7.33 4.51 -25.87
C THR A 472 -8.63 3.79 -26.27
N LEU A 473 -8.53 2.57 -26.82
CA LEU A 473 -9.66 1.69 -27.15
C LEU A 473 -9.81 0.55 -26.13
N ASN A 474 -9.16 0.65 -24.97
CA ASN A 474 -9.11 -0.36 -23.91
C ASN A 474 -8.52 -1.73 -24.35
N ALA A 475 -7.78 -1.78 -25.47
CA ALA A 475 -7.08 -2.99 -25.87
C ALA A 475 -5.73 -3.08 -25.13
N PRO A 476 -5.31 -4.27 -24.67
CA PRO A 476 -4.05 -4.46 -23.97
C PRO A 476 -2.84 -4.19 -24.87
N ILE A 477 -1.76 -3.66 -24.29
CA ILE A 477 -0.52 -3.34 -25.01
C ILE A 477 0.62 -4.21 -24.50
N SER A 478 1.14 -5.08 -25.36
CA SER A 478 2.36 -5.86 -25.10
C SER A 478 3.63 -5.07 -25.41
N GLY A 479 4.74 -5.39 -24.73
CA GLY A 479 6.06 -4.82 -25.03
C GLY A 479 6.34 -3.46 -24.39
N VAL A 480 5.47 -2.99 -23.49
CA VAL A 480 5.71 -1.79 -22.67
C VAL A 480 6.78 -2.13 -21.65
N ARG A 481 7.91 -1.43 -21.67
CA ARG A 481 8.98 -1.63 -20.69
C ARG A 481 8.74 -0.72 -19.50
N VAL A 482 8.90 -1.27 -18.30
CA VAL A 482 8.82 -0.54 -17.04
C VAL A 482 10.13 -0.69 -16.29
N GLU A 483 10.62 0.41 -15.73
CA GLU A 483 11.77 0.46 -14.85
C GLU A 483 11.34 1.11 -13.53
N ALA A 484 11.47 0.39 -12.42
CA ALA A 484 11.07 0.85 -11.10
C ALA A 484 12.28 1.33 -10.30
N TYR A 485 12.15 2.49 -9.68
CA TYR A 485 13.21 3.16 -8.92
C TYR A 485 12.75 3.46 -7.50
N ILE A 486 13.62 3.17 -6.53
CA ILE A 486 13.49 3.61 -5.14
C ILE A 486 14.71 4.47 -4.83
N ASN A 487 14.49 5.68 -4.32
CA ASN A 487 15.55 6.65 -4.01
C ASN A 487 16.56 6.85 -5.15
N GLY A 488 16.09 6.82 -6.40
CA GLY A 488 16.90 6.98 -7.62
C GLY A 488 17.69 5.74 -8.05
N SER A 489 17.62 4.63 -7.31
CA SER A 489 18.25 3.36 -7.68
C SER A 489 17.27 2.45 -8.40
N LEU A 490 17.68 1.87 -9.54
CA LEU A 490 16.88 0.89 -10.27
C LEU A 490 16.77 -0.40 -9.45
N ILE A 491 15.55 -0.78 -9.08
CA ILE A 491 15.29 -1.99 -8.28
C ILE A 491 14.68 -3.14 -9.09
N ALA A 492 13.93 -2.83 -10.15
CA ALA A 492 13.27 -3.83 -10.98
C ALA A 492 13.06 -3.31 -12.41
N SER A 493 13.01 -4.23 -13.36
CA SER A 493 12.55 -3.97 -14.72
C SER A 493 11.63 -5.08 -15.19
N SER A 494 10.56 -4.73 -15.90
CA SER A 494 9.59 -5.66 -16.45
C SER A 494 9.14 -5.20 -17.84
N VAL A 495 8.59 -6.14 -18.62
CA VAL A 495 7.96 -5.86 -19.91
C VAL A 495 6.54 -6.41 -19.89
N SER A 496 5.58 -5.68 -20.45
CA SER A 496 4.19 -6.14 -20.50
C SER A 496 4.00 -7.33 -21.44
N ASP A 497 3.20 -8.30 -21.00
CA ASP A 497 2.85 -9.50 -21.76
C ASP A 497 1.74 -9.24 -22.81
N ALA A 498 1.24 -10.31 -23.45
CA ALA A 498 0.16 -10.23 -24.44
C ALA A 498 -1.18 -9.70 -23.86
N ASN A 499 -1.38 -9.82 -22.55
CA ASN A 499 -2.55 -9.29 -21.84
C ASN A 499 -2.32 -7.85 -21.35
N GLY A 500 -1.17 -7.24 -21.65
CA GLY A 500 -0.83 -5.90 -21.22
C GLY A 500 -0.33 -5.80 -19.79
N ASN A 501 -0.01 -6.92 -19.12
CA ASN A 501 0.43 -6.93 -17.73
C ASN A 501 1.95 -6.94 -17.62
N ALA A 502 2.51 -6.01 -16.84
CA ALA A 502 3.90 -6.05 -16.38
C ALA A 502 3.93 -6.32 -14.86
N TYR A 503 4.83 -7.21 -14.43
CA TYR A 503 4.94 -7.65 -13.04
C TYR A 503 6.23 -7.11 -12.40
N ILE A 504 6.09 -6.15 -11.49
CA ILE A 504 7.19 -5.41 -10.90
C ILE A 504 7.52 -6.02 -9.53
N SER A 505 8.69 -6.65 -9.43
CA SER A 505 9.14 -7.29 -8.18
C SER A 505 9.75 -6.26 -7.23
N ILE A 506 8.95 -5.73 -6.32
CA ILE A 506 9.40 -4.89 -5.21
C ILE A 506 9.85 -5.79 -4.05
N LYS A 507 10.96 -5.45 -3.39
CA LYS A 507 11.62 -6.29 -2.37
C LYS A 507 11.94 -5.52 -1.08
N GLU A 508 11.34 -4.36 -0.92
CA GLU A 508 11.44 -3.53 0.27
C GLU A 508 10.15 -2.72 0.45
N PRO A 509 9.71 -2.45 1.69
CA PRO A 509 8.45 -1.78 1.99
C PRO A 509 8.61 -0.25 1.85
N ALA A 510 8.74 0.23 0.62
CA ALA A 510 8.91 1.65 0.31
C ALA A 510 8.16 2.04 -0.98
N PRO A 511 7.69 3.30 -1.07
CA PRO A 511 7.10 3.80 -2.31
C PRO A 511 8.17 3.85 -3.42
N PHE A 512 7.73 3.71 -4.67
CA PHE A 512 8.63 3.70 -5.82
C PHE A 512 8.08 4.53 -6.98
N THR A 513 8.97 4.96 -7.87
CA THR A 513 8.61 5.60 -9.14
C THR A 513 8.88 4.63 -10.28
N ALA A 514 7.84 4.30 -11.05
CA ALA A 514 7.96 3.56 -12.29
C ALA A 514 8.12 4.51 -13.49
N ILE A 515 9.16 4.30 -14.29
CA ILE A 515 9.30 4.93 -15.61
C ILE A 515 8.75 3.96 -16.64
N VAL A 516 7.70 4.39 -17.34
CA VAL A 516 7.04 3.60 -18.38
C VAL A 516 7.58 4.02 -19.75
N TYR A 517 8.02 3.03 -20.52
CA TYR A 517 8.56 3.20 -21.87
C TYR A 517 7.68 2.50 -22.89
N TYR A 518 7.35 3.21 -23.97
CA TYR A 518 6.77 2.63 -25.18
C TYR A 518 7.70 2.92 -26.35
N ASP A 519 8.09 1.87 -27.09
CA ASP A 519 9.08 1.95 -28.17
C ASP A 519 10.38 2.70 -27.78
N ASN A 520 10.93 2.34 -26.61
CA ASN A 520 12.13 2.95 -26.01
C ASN A 520 12.03 4.43 -25.63
N VAL A 521 10.83 5.00 -25.62
CA VAL A 521 10.59 6.40 -25.28
C VAL A 521 9.87 6.47 -23.94
N PRO A 522 10.39 7.21 -22.94
CA PRO A 522 9.70 7.39 -21.68
C PRO A 522 8.41 8.19 -21.92
N ILE A 523 7.29 7.67 -21.46
CA ILE A 523 5.96 8.27 -21.65
C ILE A 523 5.34 8.72 -20.32
N TYR A 524 5.59 7.97 -19.24
CA TYR A 524 5.05 8.29 -17.92
C TYR A 524 6.07 8.10 -16.81
N TYR A 525 5.99 8.98 -15.81
CA TYR A 525 6.50 8.73 -14.46
C TYR A 525 5.30 8.38 -13.57
N VAL A 526 5.23 7.15 -13.09
CA VAL A 526 4.14 6.70 -12.21
C VAL A 526 4.67 6.59 -10.79
N ASN A 527 4.25 7.50 -9.91
CA ASN A 527 4.57 7.44 -8.50
C ASN A 527 3.59 6.50 -7.80
N VAL A 528 4.11 5.38 -7.30
CA VAL A 528 3.35 4.35 -6.60
C VAL A 528 3.61 4.51 -5.11
N ASN A 529 2.60 5.07 -4.43
CA ASN A 529 2.68 5.41 -3.01
C ASN A 529 2.22 4.26 -2.09
N SER A 530 1.42 3.33 -2.61
CA SER A 530 0.85 2.20 -1.87
C SER A 530 1.25 0.87 -2.50
N LEU A 531 1.73 -0.06 -1.69
CA LEU A 531 2.14 -1.40 -2.09
C LEU A 531 0.99 -2.39 -1.83
N ILE A 532 -0.06 -2.28 -2.63
CA ILE A 532 -1.32 -3.04 -2.52
C ILE A 532 -1.46 -4.07 -3.66
N ASN A 533 -2.30 -5.08 -3.49
CA ASN A 533 -2.51 -6.15 -4.48
C ASN A 533 -3.55 -5.77 -5.55
N GLN A 534 -3.64 -4.49 -5.92
CA GLN A 534 -4.51 -4.00 -6.98
C GLN A 534 -3.71 -3.65 -8.24
N PRO A 535 -4.15 -4.11 -9.44
CA PRO A 535 -3.51 -3.71 -10.69
C PRO A 535 -3.56 -2.20 -10.93
N ILE A 536 -2.42 -1.60 -11.25
CA ILE A 536 -2.32 -0.18 -11.61
C ILE A 536 -2.58 -0.03 -13.11
N GLY A 537 -3.75 0.52 -13.45
CA GLY A 537 -4.13 0.80 -14.83
C GLY A 537 -3.40 2.01 -15.40
N VAL A 538 -2.77 1.85 -16.57
CA VAL A 538 -2.10 2.93 -17.31
C VAL A 538 -2.55 2.92 -18.77
N THR A 539 -3.29 3.95 -19.17
CA THR A 539 -3.70 4.12 -20.56
C THR A 539 -2.65 4.90 -21.35
N ILE A 540 -2.12 4.28 -22.40
CA ILE A 540 -1.17 4.90 -23.32
C ILE A 540 -1.96 5.47 -24.52
N GLY A 541 -1.71 6.74 -24.84
CA GLY A 541 -2.28 7.42 -26.00
C GLY A 541 -1.75 6.85 -27.32
N LEU A 542 -2.25 5.70 -27.76
CA LEU A 542 -1.97 5.13 -29.08
C LEU A 542 -3.17 5.36 -30.00
N TYR A 543 -2.93 5.88 -31.20
CA TYR A 543 -3.97 6.32 -32.12
C TYR A 543 -3.78 5.76 -33.53
N ASN A 544 -4.88 5.61 -34.25
CA ASN A 544 -4.89 5.31 -35.68
C ASN A 544 -4.97 6.61 -36.46
N VAL A 545 -3.91 6.94 -37.18
CA VAL A 545 -3.74 8.21 -37.87
C VAL A 545 -3.73 7.98 -39.37
N THR A 546 -4.54 8.72 -40.10
CA THR A 546 -4.52 8.70 -41.57
C THR A 546 -3.95 10.01 -42.07
N VAL A 547 -2.93 9.96 -42.91
CA VAL A 547 -2.41 11.15 -43.59
C VAL A 547 -2.99 11.19 -45.00
N LEU A 548 -3.70 12.26 -45.33
CA LEU A 548 -4.22 12.58 -46.64
C LEU A 548 -3.31 13.64 -47.30
N PHE A 549 -2.71 13.30 -48.43
CA PHE A 549 -1.87 14.22 -49.19
C PHE A 549 -2.56 14.65 -50.49
N VAL A 550 -2.78 15.95 -50.64
CA VAL A 550 -3.52 16.53 -51.77
C VAL A 550 -2.74 17.63 -52.47
N GLY A 551 -3.01 17.80 -53.77
CA GLY A 551 -2.49 18.90 -54.58
C GLY A 551 -3.33 20.18 -54.48
N ALA A 552 -2.95 21.19 -55.25
CA ALA A 552 -3.54 22.52 -55.23
C ALA A 552 -5.03 22.56 -55.62
N ARG A 553 -5.55 21.52 -56.29
CA ARG A 553 -6.98 21.35 -56.65
C ARG A 553 -7.71 20.37 -55.71
N ASN A 554 -7.15 20.09 -54.54
CA ASN A 554 -7.58 19.02 -53.63
C ASN A 554 -7.60 17.62 -54.29
N GLN A 555 -6.86 17.43 -55.38
CA GLN A 555 -6.70 16.13 -56.02
C GLN A 555 -5.75 15.25 -55.19
N ALA A 556 -6.11 13.98 -55.03
CA ALA A 556 -5.31 13.01 -54.31
C ALA A 556 -3.93 12.80 -54.98
N ILE A 557 -2.87 12.83 -54.18
CA ILE A 557 -1.50 12.56 -54.65
C ILE A 557 -1.07 11.17 -54.19
N SER A 558 -1.03 10.22 -55.13
CA SER A 558 -0.57 8.84 -54.89
C SER A 558 0.95 8.71 -54.94
N ASN A 559 1.51 7.66 -54.34
CA ASN A 559 2.94 7.34 -54.30
C ASN A 559 3.82 8.41 -53.62
N ALA A 560 3.25 9.28 -52.80
CA ALA A 560 4.01 10.19 -51.95
C ALA A 560 4.51 9.45 -50.71
N LYS A 561 5.76 9.65 -50.33
CA LYS A 561 6.34 9.15 -49.08
C LYS A 561 5.90 10.06 -47.94
N ILE A 562 5.27 9.49 -46.93
CA ILE A 562 4.86 10.19 -45.72
C ILE A 562 5.75 9.74 -44.57
N THR A 563 6.28 10.69 -43.81
CA THR A 563 7.09 10.44 -42.62
C THR A 563 6.53 11.26 -41.46
N LEU A 564 6.21 10.61 -40.34
CA LEU A 564 5.85 11.27 -39.08
C LEU A 564 7.09 11.24 -38.18
N TYR A 565 7.69 12.40 -37.94
CA TYR A 565 8.83 12.56 -37.06
C TYR A 565 8.37 13.15 -35.72
N ARG A 566 8.41 12.38 -34.63
CA ARG A 566 8.04 12.89 -33.30
C ARG A 566 9.08 13.91 -32.83
N ILE A 567 8.65 15.10 -32.42
CA ILE A 567 9.57 16.14 -31.95
C ILE A 567 10.27 15.67 -30.65
N GLY A 568 11.59 15.85 -30.59
CA GLY A 568 12.42 15.35 -29.49
C GLY A 568 12.85 13.90 -29.68
N THR A 569 12.46 13.01 -28.76
CA THR A 569 12.71 11.57 -28.83
C THR A 569 11.41 10.82 -29.12
N GLY A 570 11.48 9.81 -29.99
CA GLY A 570 10.24 9.16 -30.42
C GLY A 570 10.37 8.16 -31.56
N PRO A 571 9.33 7.34 -31.77
CA PRO A 571 9.15 6.57 -32.99
C PRO A 571 9.07 7.45 -34.23
N ILE A 572 9.58 6.94 -35.35
CA ILE A 572 9.40 7.52 -36.68
C ILE A 572 8.53 6.56 -37.50
N TYR A 573 7.40 7.06 -38.00
CA TYR A 573 6.50 6.26 -38.85
C TYR A 573 6.69 6.64 -40.31
N ASN A 574 6.69 5.66 -41.20
CA ASN A 574 6.89 5.85 -42.63
C ASN A 574 5.81 5.10 -43.43
N GLY A 575 5.21 5.77 -44.41
CA GLY A 575 4.13 5.24 -45.23
C GLY A 575 4.24 5.75 -46.67
N THR A 576 3.43 5.19 -47.56
CA THR A 576 3.32 5.66 -48.95
C THR A 576 1.85 5.78 -49.31
N THR A 577 1.46 6.91 -49.91
CA THR A 577 0.05 7.16 -50.22
C THR A 577 -0.46 6.24 -51.33
N GLY A 578 -1.67 5.70 -51.14
CA GLY A 578 -2.37 4.90 -52.14
C GLY A 578 -3.01 5.74 -53.25
N SER A 579 -3.86 5.10 -54.07
CA SER A 579 -4.59 5.77 -55.16
C SER A 579 -5.54 6.89 -54.70
N THR A 580 -6.00 6.82 -53.45
CA THR A 580 -6.83 7.83 -52.79
C THR A 580 -6.02 8.96 -52.14
N GLY A 581 -4.69 8.95 -52.27
CA GLY A 581 -3.81 9.96 -51.66
C GLY A 581 -3.62 9.79 -50.16
N THR A 582 -4.08 8.67 -49.58
CA THR A 582 -4.03 8.41 -48.14
C THR A 582 -3.02 7.32 -47.78
N THR A 583 -2.47 7.42 -46.57
CA THR A 583 -1.73 6.33 -45.90
C THR A 583 -2.18 6.25 -44.45
N GLY A 584 -2.40 5.04 -43.94
CA GLY A 584 -2.79 4.80 -42.56
C GLY A 584 -1.60 4.38 -41.71
N PHE A 585 -1.58 4.83 -40.46
CA PHE A 585 -0.65 4.43 -39.41
C PHE A 585 -1.45 3.94 -38.21
N VAL A 586 -1.08 2.79 -37.67
CA VAL A 586 -1.74 2.20 -36.50
C VAL A 586 -0.83 2.33 -35.28
N ASN A 587 -1.42 2.47 -34.10
CA ASN A 587 -0.72 2.59 -32.83
C ASN A 587 0.34 3.72 -32.81
N VAL A 588 0.01 4.86 -33.43
CA VAL A 588 0.84 6.06 -33.38
C VAL A 588 0.78 6.63 -31.97
N LEU A 589 1.93 6.69 -31.31
CA LEU A 589 2.07 7.30 -29.99
C LEU A 589 1.66 8.78 -30.02
N GLY A 590 0.88 9.22 -29.04
CA GLY A 590 0.44 10.60 -28.90
C GLY A 590 1.61 11.57 -28.72
N GLY A 591 1.39 12.80 -29.18
CA GLY A 591 2.36 13.89 -29.08
C GLY A 591 2.43 14.75 -30.33
N THR A 592 3.39 15.66 -30.36
CA THR A 592 3.61 16.57 -31.49
C THR A 592 4.63 15.97 -32.47
N TYR A 593 4.26 16.00 -33.76
CA TYR A 593 5.03 15.45 -34.88
C TYR A 593 5.26 16.51 -35.94
N LEU A 594 6.42 16.44 -36.60
CA LEU A 594 6.62 17.01 -37.93
C LEU A 594 6.18 15.97 -38.95
N VAL A 595 5.07 16.21 -39.62
CA VAL A 595 4.53 15.35 -40.67
C VAL A 595 5.05 15.83 -42.01
N THR A 596 5.90 15.04 -42.66
CA THR A 596 6.50 15.36 -43.96
C THR A 596 5.89 14.50 -45.05
N ALA A 597 5.37 15.14 -46.10
CA ALA A 597 4.96 14.51 -47.35
C ALA A 597 5.98 14.83 -48.45
N GLN A 598 6.53 13.79 -49.09
CA GLN A 598 7.50 13.90 -50.16
C GLN A 598 6.99 13.23 -51.44
N TYR A 599 6.95 13.97 -52.55
CA TYR A 599 6.67 13.44 -53.88
C TYR A 599 7.78 13.87 -54.85
N GLY A 600 8.56 12.89 -55.34
CA GLY A 600 9.78 13.18 -56.09
C GLY A 600 10.79 13.98 -55.26
N ASN A 601 11.14 15.18 -55.74
CA ASN A 601 12.06 16.11 -55.07
C ASN A 601 11.34 17.18 -54.22
N LEU A 602 10.00 17.20 -54.20
CA LEU A 602 9.21 18.16 -53.46
C LEU A 602 8.92 17.62 -52.06
N LYS A 603 9.08 18.47 -51.04
CA LYS A 603 8.80 18.16 -49.63
C LYS A 603 7.92 19.25 -49.03
N TYR A 604 6.88 18.82 -48.33
CA TYR A 604 5.95 19.65 -47.57
C TYR A 604 5.92 19.12 -46.16
N SER A 605 6.03 19.98 -45.16
CA SER A 605 5.98 19.57 -43.77
C SER A 605 5.04 20.45 -42.96
N GLU A 606 4.37 19.85 -41.99
CA GLU A 606 3.47 20.54 -41.06
C GLU A 606 3.66 19.96 -39.65
N LEU A 607 3.59 20.83 -38.64
CA LEU A 607 3.58 20.41 -37.25
C LEU A 607 2.15 20.06 -36.83
N VAL A 608 1.97 18.84 -36.32
CA VAL A 608 0.66 18.32 -35.95
C VAL A 608 0.74 17.66 -34.59
N THR A 609 -0.21 17.97 -33.71
CA THR A 609 -0.39 17.27 -32.44
C THR A 609 -1.39 16.14 -32.63
N ILE A 610 -0.93 14.92 -32.36
CA ILE A 610 -1.73 13.70 -32.43
C ILE A 610 -2.21 13.39 -31.01
N ASN A 611 -3.51 13.55 -30.79
CA ASN A 611 -4.20 13.23 -29.53
C ASN A 611 -5.51 12.44 -29.76
N GLY A 612 -5.76 12.03 -30.99
CA GLY A 612 -6.95 11.32 -31.42
C GLY A 612 -6.73 10.49 -32.67
N ASN A 613 -7.76 9.73 -33.05
CA ASN A 613 -7.79 9.01 -34.33
C ASN A 613 -8.10 10.01 -35.45
N ASP A 614 -7.07 10.68 -35.95
CA ASP A 614 -7.21 11.85 -36.81
C ASP A 614 -6.90 11.58 -38.29
N VAL A 615 -7.52 12.40 -39.16
CA VAL A 615 -7.13 12.52 -40.57
C VAL A 615 -6.34 13.81 -40.74
N ILE A 616 -5.02 13.70 -40.89
CA ILE A 616 -4.11 14.83 -41.10
C ILE A 616 -4.05 15.14 -42.59
N THR A 617 -4.41 16.35 -42.99
CA THR A 617 -4.40 16.76 -44.41
C THR A 617 -3.20 17.64 -44.71
N ILE A 618 -2.23 17.12 -45.47
CA ILE A 618 -1.10 17.91 -45.98
C ILE A 618 -1.43 18.41 -47.38
N LYS A 619 -1.44 19.73 -47.58
CA LYS A 619 -1.69 20.35 -48.89
C LYS A 619 -0.36 20.72 -49.57
N SER A 620 -0.25 20.38 -50.84
CA SER A 620 0.86 20.78 -51.71
C SER A 620 0.41 21.78 -52.78
N ASP A 621 1.36 22.49 -53.37
CA ASP A 621 1.16 23.35 -54.53
C ASP A 621 1.23 22.59 -55.87
N ILE A 622 1.22 21.25 -55.85
CA ILE A 622 1.21 20.41 -57.05
C ILE A 622 -0.13 20.58 -57.78
N LEU A 623 -0.09 21.11 -59.00
CA LEU A 623 -1.26 21.34 -59.84
C LEU A 623 -1.63 20.12 -60.68
N ALA A 624 -0.63 19.40 -61.20
CA ALA A 624 -0.80 18.19 -62.01
C ALA A 624 0.45 17.30 -61.93
N ILE A 625 0.29 16.01 -62.24
CA ILE A 625 1.39 15.05 -62.40
C ILE A 625 1.30 14.51 -63.82
N ILE A 626 2.36 14.67 -64.62
CA ILE A 626 2.43 14.20 -66.01
C ILE A 626 3.64 13.28 -66.14
N ASP A 627 3.42 12.03 -66.55
CA ASP A 627 4.47 11.01 -66.69
C ASP A 627 5.37 10.85 -65.43
N GLY A 628 4.75 10.94 -64.25
CA GLY A 628 5.45 10.86 -62.95
C GLY A 628 6.15 12.14 -62.50
N PHE A 629 6.07 13.23 -63.28
CA PHE A 629 6.66 14.52 -62.92
C PHE A 629 5.60 15.49 -62.35
N PRO A 630 5.81 16.05 -61.13
CA PRO A 630 4.91 17.04 -60.57
C PRO A 630 5.13 18.42 -61.22
N ILE A 631 4.04 19.13 -61.50
CA ILE A 631 4.02 20.53 -61.95
C ILE A 631 3.42 21.37 -60.83
N THR A 632 4.17 22.33 -60.29
CA THR A 632 3.67 23.23 -59.22
C THR A 632 2.85 24.40 -59.79
N THR A 633 2.04 25.06 -58.96
CA THR A 633 1.23 26.23 -59.37
C THR A 633 2.08 27.38 -59.92
N ILE A 634 3.28 27.60 -59.37
CA ILE A 634 4.22 28.62 -59.85
C ILE A 634 4.80 28.23 -61.23
N GLU A 635 5.17 26.97 -61.42
CA GLU A 635 5.67 26.48 -62.72
C GLU A 635 4.60 26.54 -63.81
N ALA A 636 3.34 26.26 -63.46
CA ALA A 636 2.20 26.42 -64.35
C ALA A 636 1.93 27.89 -64.69
N LEU A 637 2.07 28.80 -63.73
CA LEU A 637 1.87 30.25 -63.92
C LEU A 637 2.92 30.85 -64.87
N ILE A 638 4.20 30.45 -64.72
CA ILE A 638 5.30 30.83 -65.61
C ILE A 638 5.05 30.29 -67.04
N GLY A 639 4.47 29.10 -67.17
CA GLY A 639 4.03 28.54 -68.45
C GLY A 639 2.91 29.34 -69.12
N THR A 640 1.97 29.90 -68.34
CA THR A 640 0.85 30.71 -68.87
C THR A 640 1.21 32.17 -69.17
N LEU A 641 2.25 32.73 -68.54
CA LEU A 641 2.61 34.15 -68.67
C LEU A 641 3.62 34.49 -69.78
N GLY A 642 4.12 33.54 -70.59
CA GLY A 642 5.01 33.99 -71.68
C GLY A 642 5.60 33.04 -72.71
N LEU A 643 5.53 31.71 -72.61
CA LEU A 643 6.09 30.82 -73.65
C LEU A 643 5.23 29.56 -73.78
N GLY A 644 4.67 29.30 -74.97
CA GLY A 644 3.66 28.26 -75.23
C GLY A 644 3.95 26.89 -74.62
N GLY A 645 2.90 26.08 -74.44
CA GLY A 645 2.85 24.87 -73.59
C GLY A 645 3.97 23.82 -73.70
N ALA A 646 4.88 23.92 -74.67
CA ALA A 646 6.12 23.13 -74.75
C ALA A 646 7.26 23.65 -73.84
N ALA A 647 7.31 24.94 -73.49
CA ALA A 647 8.41 25.55 -72.72
C ALA A 647 8.32 25.28 -71.21
N ALA A 648 7.11 25.18 -70.64
CA ALA A 648 6.91 24.81 -69.23
C ALA A 648 7.39 23.39 -68.92
N ILE A 649 7.18 22.46 -69.86
CA ILE A 649 7.70 21.08 -69.80
C ILE A 649 9.24 21.12 -69.89
N ALA A 650 9.81 21.87 -70.83
CA ALA A 650 11.27 22.00 -70.97
C ALA A 650 11.97 22.64 -69.75
N PHE A 651 11.35 23.62 -69.08
CA PHE A 651 11.90 24.24 -67.86
C PHE A 651 11.86 23.30 -66.65
N ALA A 652 10.80 22.50 -66.50
CA ALA A 652 10.70 21.45 -65.49
C ALA A 652 11.80 20.36 -65.67
N PHE A 653 12.23 20.10 -66.91
CA PHE A 653 13.35 19.21 -67.19
C PHE A 653 14.74 19.86 -66.98
N ALA A 654 14.88 21.19 -67.08
CA ALA A 654 16.16 21.90 -67.03
C ALA A 654 16.62 22.35 -65.62
N GLY A 655 15.70 22.60 -64.67
CA GLY A 655 16.01 23.15 -63.32
C GLY A 655 16.63 22.19 -62.28
N ARG A 656 17.19 21.05 -62.70
CA ARG A 656 17.40 19.81 -61.92
C ARG A 656 18.56 19.76 -60.90
N LYS A 657 18.95 20.83 -60.20
CA LYS A 657 20.11 20.75 -59.27
C LYS A 657 19.95 21.24 -57.82
N GLY A 658 18.76 21.55 -57.32
CA GLY A 658 18.56 21.91 -55.91
C GLY A 658 17.38 21.19 -55.26
N SER A 659 17.61 20.62 -54.06
CA SER A 659 16.53 20.32 -53.10
C SER A 659 15.82 21.63 -52.79
N LYS A 660 14.50 21.71 -53.01
CA LYS A 660 13.69 22.85 -52.60
C LYS A 660 12.79 22.41 -51.45
N ASP A 661 13.08 22.90 -50.25
CA ASP A 661 12.19 22.74 -49.09
C ASP A 661 11.15 23.88 -49.16
N TYR A 662 9.86 23.54 -49.18
CA TYR A 662 8.78 24.51 -49.17
C TYR A 662 8.12 24.52 -47.78
N GLU A 663 8.19 25.65 -47.08
CA GLU A 663 7.41 25.90 -45.86
C GLU A 663 5.96 26.21 -46.26
N VAL A 664 4.99 25.50 -45.69
CA VAL A 664 3.58 25.87 -45.80
C VAL A 664 3.30 26.93 -44.73
N VAL A 665 3.33 28.19 -45.13
CA VAL A 665 2.78 29.29 -44.33
C VAL A 665 1.26 29.16 -44.40
N ALA A 666 0.64 28.76 -43.29
CA ALA A 666 -0.80 28.88 -43.13
C ALA A 666 -1.18 30.36 -43.23
N MET A 667 -2.10 30.69 -44.15
CA MET A 667 -2.92 31.90 -44.05
C MET A 667 -4.17 31.58 -43.24
#